data_AF-A0A7N6AVE8-F1
#
_entry.id   AF-A0A7N6AVE8-F1
#
_cell.length_a   1.000
_cell.length_b   1.000
_cell.length_c   1.000
_cell.angle_alpha   90.00
_cell.angle_beta   90.00
_cell.angle_gamma   90.00
#
_symmetry.space_group_name_H-M   'P 1'
#
loop_
_entity.id
_entity.type
_entity.pdbx_description
1 polymer ?
#
loop_
_entity_poly.entity_id
_entity_poly.type
_entity_poly.pdbx_seq_one_letter_code
_entity_poly.pdbx_strand_id
1 'polypeptide(L)'
;MTDDFSQSLTPPVSPFAADSLCELTPARPPCFCCSETKDDPSGELSLEGYIARGSLKRLLLRLDPAPADYETDTVEIFGFPWVTETALVESTKLLFSSSTLTFSTHVLGLAGNLHYEAEDLRQQCVSFLQYVKVFVHRYVEPISPPDAGPSHPYEEMEAQLPSSLLEELFGITLLIGRLKDLPANVQSAFTIQNQGKIFPPSWHLLHLHLDIHWSVLEILHLLSHKMQGQVVYAHQFVNLTGENLTDASLFEEHLCSLLCDLTGLYCLQKLDKSCMPTEILSSHHYLCSCTKELWVLVMHLLEYRNKVLHKQSFWSYMNTLLRPLVSGKPAAEQFSGLPTHCKDPLGFTWWLVTHVAMLGQYSRNGTIQNEKNLSDNWTFVEELLKLTGNPKVSLAEEQVRMHVHCCLSLCLLWEPSTSAVSTLWEYYSKNLSASFTVPWLGMSGLGTLSKTPLALLEQARSCCSPSPLHSPGHTQLYRSANSFHIFLRVLALCLAQDRAGGVPQRQIKGRIYSKFSSKKMQELSEAGLMNFLLLFLVVAQQVELEDVASRACELLGFLPSNCPPGHRTLIWRGQLSLLLLFQRGLDVGAQANWLASSFIQTAKEFYNKNTDVSRRLALWGPLGSYLEGVAEVFETSPNLSLSEEKLLNEGFDWLLPACRQSELNSALGFLQIVLRSVQLAPTLAWAPATTSVVKERHLSVATTLWAHFFPFLRSLRLSQTPPVQLADAAAGFTLLAFDLPGSAPQDLQPNPVQSIMQCFGWDDMLHPLLVTRYLPHLLQNRYIYLVGYAPCGSAQGLSVRAWFRCVLQQHLHKNADGVCACVLPARTVEEQLCELTRLVLRLPEVDNLLQRAGLQPTTTRLETTSALEMFVKAVGIVYSGLQVLSERSAMVTKALEYIGDILKHIKPSLVSKNQEGLQLAYWTVGCIVKHWSPLLATSKAQQLLFRIVDGLLLPHNLTQQDKALRDSLPLYLQGLSVASTVSQSQGAYLKQQLRSVTRRYLNHFLPASPSMGIIANHPVLLGACEANPTVRGTALRRTILESFLQFKGHAPPPRLASVLMFLLELLRRNSDSDPALLTLVLPSLLRCVMLVNEPQVKKTSTDALQLVVERCAAASIEGPCEQMITVLRSFVEENEGVYDRQVYSVLETVALLDPSVVQALIPNLSLSLRNTEHKRGLGKNIALRSAYRKLLCLLGESGQAEITSLEAD
;
A
#
# COMPACT_ATOMS: atom_id res chain seq x y z
N MET A 1 47.35 22.22 -58.94
CA MET A 1 48.47 21.55 -58.26
C MET A 1 47.90 20.32 -57.61
N THR A 2 48.39 19.16 -58.05
CA THR A 2 48.48 17.86 -57.35
C THR A 2 47.16 17.20 -56.93
N ASP A 3 46.68 16.14 -57.61
CA ASP A 3 47.21 14.73 -57.59
C ASP A 3 46.90 14.08 -56.21
N ASP A 4 46.24 12.92 -56.04
CA ASP A 4 46.44 11.62 -56.70
C ASP A 4 45.35 10.55 -56.34
N PHE A 5 45.02 9.68 -57.33
CA PHE A 5 44.73 8.21 -57.34
C PHE A 5 43.62 7.57 -56.46
N SER A 6 42.85 6.53 -56.85
CA SER A 6 42.70 5.73 -58.09
C SER A 6 41.52 4.73 -58.01
N GLN A 7 40.69 4.72 -59.09
CA GLN A 7 39.97 3.61 -59.78
C GLN A 7 39.05 2.60 -59.04
N SER A 8 37.74 2.56 -59.40
CA SER A 8 37.23 1.57 -60.39
C SER A 8 35.78 1.86 -60.89
N LEU A 9 35.65 1.77 -62.22
CA LEU A 9 34.54 1.72 -63.18
C LEU A 9 33.05 1.76 -62.74
N THR A 10 32.41 2.93 -62.90
CA THR A 10 31.04 3.08 -63.47
C THR A 10 30.97 4.45 -64.19
N PRO A 11 30.40 4.57 -65.42
CA PRO A 11 30.25 5.87 -66.06
C PRO A 11 29.10 6.68 -65.44
N PRO A 12 29.22 8.02 -65.35
CA PRO A 12 28.24 8.88 -64.69
C PRO A 12 27.04 9.21 -65.58
N VAL A 13 25.94 9.48 -64.89
CA VAL A 13 24.64 9.94 -65.37
C VAL A 13 24.76 11.15 -66.31
N SER A 14 24.15 11.03 -67.49
CA SER A 14 23.82 12.15 -68.39
C SER A 14 22.32 12.48 -68.29
N PRO A 15 21.93 13.77 -68.30
CA PRO A 15 20.56 14.20 -68.04
C PRO A 15 19.72 14.10 -69.33
N PHE A 16 18.59 13.41 -69.26
CA PHE A 16 17.52 13.58 -70.25
C PHE A 16 16.32 14.22 -69.59
N ALA A 17 15.86 15.27 -70.27
CA ALA A 17 14.83 16.19 -69.88
C ALA A 17 13.50 15.49 -69.59
N ALA A 18 12.83 16.01 -68.57
CA ALA A 18 11.39 15.91 -68.43
C ALA A 18 10.74 16.51 -69.68
N ASP A 19 10.04 15.67 -70.44
CA ASP A 19 8.82 16.00 -71.19
C ASP A 19 8.35 14.72 -71.88
N SER A 20 7.66 13.87 -71.12
CA SER A 20 6.78 12.85 -71.69
C SER A 20 5.44 12.96 -70.99
N LEU A 21 4.47 13.43 -71.77
CA LEU A 21 3.04 13.36 -71.52
C LEU A 21 2.68 12.08 -70.77
N CYS A 22 1.80 12.25 -69.78
CA CYS A 22 1.14 11.22 -69.00
C CYS A 22 0.54 10.12 -69.93
N GLU A 23 1.31 9.07 -70.24
CA GLU A 23 0.72 7.78 -70.59
C GLU A 23 0.10 7.26 -69.29
N LEU A 24 -1.23 7.37 -69.20
CA LEU A 24 -2.03 6.71 -68.19
C LEU A 24 -1.72 5.21 -68.28
N THR A 25 -0.92 4.68 -67.34
CA THR A 25 -0.81 3.23 -67.16
C THR A 25 -2.23 2.65 -67.07
N PRO A 26 -2.59 1.66 -67.91
CA PRO A 26 -3.92 1.08 -67.90
C PRO A 26 -4.26 0.57 -66.50
N ALA A 27 -5.49 0.79 -66.05
CA ALA A 27 -5.93 0.39 -64.73
C ALA A 27 -5.82 -1.14 -64.60
N ARG A 28 -4.92 -1.63 -63.73
CA ARG A 28 -4.79 -3.07 -63.49
C ARG A 28 -6.11 -3.63 -62.93
N PRO A 29 -6.60 -4.79 -63.42
CA PRO A 29 -7.77 -5.46 -62.86
C PRO A 29 -7.54 -5.85 -61.39
N PRO A 30 -8.62 -5.98 -60.59
CA PRO A 30 -8.52 -6.38 -59.19
C PRO A 30 -7.94 -7.80 -59.08
N CYS A 31 -7.05 -8.02 -58.11
CA CYS A 31 -6.45 -9.33 -57.86
C CYS A 31 -6.12 -9.50 -56.36
N PHE A 32 -6.01 -10.74 -55.89
CA PHE A 32 -5.68 -11.00 -54.49
C PHE A 32 -4.23 -10.63 -54.15
N CYS A 33 -4.00 -9.61 -53.30
CA CYS A 33 -2.64 -9.18 -52.98
C CYS A 33 -2.46 -8.93 -51.47
N CYS A 34 -1.45 -9.55 -50.85
CA CYS A 34 -1.14 -9.39 -49.41
C CYS A 34 0.17 -8.61 -49.13
N SER A 35 0.66 -7.86 -50.10
CA SER A 35 1.95 -7.13 -50.04
C SER A 35 1.95 -5.91 -49.10
N GLU A 36 0.80 -5.27 -48.89
CA GLU A 36 0.71 -3.96 -48.20
C GLU A 36 0.18 -4.01 -46.77
N THR A 37 -0.28 -5.18 -46.29
CA THR A 37 -0.88 -5.28 -44.95
C THR A 37 0.19 -5.17 -43.87
N LYS A 38 0.36 -3.97 -43.30
CA LYS A 38 1.11 -3.75 -42.06
C LYS A 38 0.52 -4.62 -40.93
N ASP A 39 1.34 -4.86 -39.91
CA ASP A 39 0.96 -5.37 -38.57
C ASP A 39 0.01 -4.39 -37.85
N ASP A 40 -1.14 -4.08 -38.46
CA ASP A 40 -2.13 -3.16 -37.93
C ASP A 40 -3.33 -3.96 -37.40
N PRO A 41 -3.67 -3.86 -36.10
CA PRO A 41 -4.85 -4.51 -35.52
C PRO A 41 -6.19 -3.99 -36.07
N SER A 42 -6.16 -3.00 -36.97
CA SER A 42 -7.31 -2.36 -37.63
C SER A 42 -8.06 -3.29 -38.60
N GLY A 43 -7.44 -4.40 -39.04
CA GLY A 43 -8.11 -5.41 -39.85
C GLY A 43 -8.44 -4.98 -41.29
N GLU A 44 -7.76 -3.97 -41.83
CA GLU A 44 -8.01 -3.49 -43.19
C GLU A 44 -7.67 -4.55 -44.26
N LEU A 45 -8.48 -4.60 -45.33
CA LEU A 45 -8.25 -5.44 -46.50
C LEU A 45 -7.35 -4.71 -47.51
N SER A 46 -6.73 -5.46 -48.42
CA SER A 46 -5.83 -4.90 -49.44
C SER A 46 -6.56 -3.90 -50.34
N LEU A 47 -5.90 -2.77 -50.64
CA LEU A 47 -6.41 -1.73 -51.56
C LEU A 47 -6.49 -2.21 -53.01
N GLU A 48 -5.69 -3.22 -53.37
CA GLU A 48 -5.68 -3.86 -54.69
C GLU A 48 -6.70 -5.00 -54.83
N GLY A 49 -7.32 -5.40 -53.72
CA GLY A 49 -8.28 -6.51 -53.66
C GLY A 49 -9.64 -6.21 -54.31
N TYR A 50 -10.39 -7.27 -54.58
CA TYR A 50 -11.74 -7.23 -55.18
C TYR A 50 -12.75 -6.42 -54.37
N ILE A 51 -12.63 -6.39 -53.04
CA ILE A 51 -13.56 -5.65 -52.18
C ILE A 51 -13.26 -4.15 -52.23
N ALA A 52 -12.00 -3.75 -52.03
CA ALA A 52 -11.60 -2.33 -52.01
C ALA A 52 -11.77 -1.66 -53.38
N ARG A 53 -11.49 -2.38 -54.48
CA ARG A 53 -11.74 -1.91 -55.87
C ARG A 53 -13.23 -1.88 -56.24
N GLY A 54 -14.12 -2.34 -55.36
CA GLY A 54 -15.57 -2.32 -55.56
C GLY A 54 -16.11 -3.39 -56.51
N SER A 55 -15.33 -4.43 -56.84
CA SER A 55 -15.75 -5.52 -57.73
C SER A 55 -16.97 -6.25 -57.17
N LEU A 56 -16.94 -6.62 -55.89
CA LEU A 56 -18.08 -7.26 -55.21
C LEU A 56 -19.34 -6.38 -55.27
N LYS A 57 -19.20 -5.08 -55.00
CA LYS A 57 -20.33 -4.15 -55.04
C LYS A 57 -20.97 -4.08 -56.43
N ARG A 58 -20.15 -4.04 -57.49
CA ARG A 58 -20.63 -4.05 -58.88
C ARG A 58 -21.36 -5.36 -59.20
N LEU A 59 -20.77 -6.50 -58.84
CA LEU A 59 -21.38 -7.82 -59.01
C LEU A 59 -22.77 -7.90 -58.33
N LEU A 60 -22.86 -7.51 -57.06
CA LEU A 60 -24.11 -7.56 -56.29
C LEU A 60 -25.17 -6.56 -56.79
N LEU A 61 -24.75 -5.44 -57.36
CA LEU A 61 -25.64 -4.42 -57.95
C LEU A 61 -25.95 -4.67 -59.44
N ARG A 62 -25.39 -5.73 -60.05
CA ARG A 62 -25.55 -6.06 -61.47
C ARG A 62 -25.06 -4.95 -62.39
N LEU A 63 -23.93 -4.35 -62.02
CA LEU A 63 -23.25 -3.35 -62.82
C LEU A 63 -22.14 -4.00 -63.64
N ASP A 64 -21.72 -3.31 -64.69
CA ASP A 64 -20.59 -3.71 -65.52
C ASP A 64 -19.34 -4.00 -64.65
N PRO A 65 -18.74 -5.21 -64.76
CA PRO A 65 -17.53 -5.58 -64.02
C PRO A 65 -16.35 -4.61 -64.18
N ALA A 66 -16.18 -4.00 -65.36
CA ALA A 66 -15.12 -3.03 -65.63
C ALA A 66 -15.58 -1.97 -66.66
N PRO A 67 -16.28 -0.91 -66.21
CA PRO A 67 -16.91 0.05 -67.13
C PRO A 67 -15.93 0.88 -67.94
N ALA A 68 -14.67 1.05 -67.50
CA ALA A 68 -13.65 1.83 -68.19
C ALA A 68 -12.71 0.99 -69.07
N ASP A 69 -12.84 -0.35 -69.01
CA ASP A 69 -11.96 -1.27 -69.71
C ASP A 69 -12.72 -1.94 -70.88
N TYR A 70 -11.97 -2.32 -71.93
CA TYR A 70 -12.47 -3.03 -73.11
C TYR A 70 -13.55 -2.25 -73.92
N GLU A 71 -13.44 -0.92 -73.99
CA GLU A 71 -14.26 -0.08 -74.89
C GLU A 71 -13.68 0.00 -76.32
N THR A 72 -12.43 -0.40 -76.52
CA THR A 72 -11.76 -0.38 -77.82
C THR A 72 -12.13 -1.57 -78.70
N ASP A 73 -12.17 -1.38 -80.01
CA ASP A 73 -12.51 -2.42 -81.00
C ASP A 73 -11.59 -3.65 -80.94
N THR A 74 -10.34 -3.45 -80.48
CA THR A 74 -9.37 -4.53 -80.28
C THR A 74 -8.89 -4.63 -78.84
N VAL A 75 -8.69 -5.85 -78.36
CA VAL A 75 -8.14 -6.20 -77.04
C VAL A 75 -6.90 -7.06 -77.18
N GLU A 76 -5.86 -6.79 -76.41
CA GLU A 76 -4.66 -7.63 -76.36
C GLU A 76 -4.82 -8.73 -75.30
N ILE A 77 -4.77 -10.00 -75.71
CA ILE A 77 -4.90 -11.17 -74.83
C ILE A 77 -3.71 -12.10 -75.12
N PHE A 78 -2.93 -12.43 -74.08
CA PHE A 78 -1.70 -13.22 -74.17
C PHE A 78 -0.69 -12.72 -75.25
N GLY A 79 -0.60 -11.40 -75.44
CA GLY A 79 0.31 -10.77 -76.42
C GLY A 79 -0.19 -10.75 -77.86
N PHE A 80 -1.45 -11.10 -78.10
CA PHE A 80 -2.07 -11.09 -79.42
C PHE A 80 -3.28 -10.13 -79.47
N PRO A 81 -3.46 -9.33 -80.54
CA PRO A 81 -4.63 -8.48 -80.72
C PRO A 81 -5.84 -9.30 -81.21
N TRP A 82 -6.98 -9.13 -80.54
CA TRP A 82 -8.26 -9.78 -80.81
C TRP A 82 -9.36 -8.74 -80.99
N VAL A 83 -10.42 -9.06 -81.74
CA VAL A 83 -11.62 -8.19 -81.82
C VAL A 83 -12.45 -8.36 -80.57
N THR A 84 -12.67 -7.28 -79.82
CA THR A 84 -13.23 -7.34 -78.45
C THR A 84 -14.61 -8.02 -78.39
N GLU A 85 -15.47 -7.77 -79.38
CA GLU A 85 -16.86 -8.26 -79.41
C GLU A 85 -17.03 -9.71 -79.93
N THR A 86 -16.09 -10.21 -80.75
CA THR A 86 -16.25 -11.52 -81.42
C THR A 86 -15.26 -12.58 -80.94
N ALA A 87 -14.15 -12.19 -80.30
CA ALA A 87 -13.05 -13.10 -80.00
C ALA A 87 -13.44 -14.30 -79.13
N LEU A 88 -14.31 -14.09 -78.13
CA LEU A 88 -14.76 -15.19 -77.27
C LEU A 88 -15.71 -16.15 -78.00
N VAL A 89 -16.53 -15.66 -78.94
CA VAL A 89 -17.47 -16.47 -79.74
C VAL A 89 -16.71 -17.29 -80.79
N GLU A 90 -15.79 -16.66 -81.52
CA GLU A 90 -15.07 -17.31 -82.63
C GLU A 90 -13.97 -18.28 -82.15
N SER A 91 -13.32 -17.98 -81.02
CA SER A 91 -12.09 -18.66 -80.59
C SER A 91 -12.09 -19.08 -79.12
N THR A 92 -13.25 -19.49 -78.57
CA THR A 92 -13.37 -19.92 -77.16
C THR A 92 -12.30 -20.95 -76.78
N LYS A 93 -12.22 -22.07 -77.51
CA LYS A 93 -11.28 -23.17 -77.21
C LYS A 93 -9.82 -22.73 -77.29
N LEU A 94 -9.48 -21.84 -78.23
CA LEU A 94 -8.10 -21.40 -78.44
C LEU A 94 -7.65 -20.40 -77.36
N LEU A 95 -8.53 -19.48 -76.96
CA LEU A 95 -8.28 -18.54 -75.86
C LEU A 95 -8.15 -19.28 -74.53
N PHE A 96 -9.04 -20.23 -74.24
CA PHE A 96 -8.95 -21.07 -73.04
C PHE A 96 -7.76 -22.04 -73.11
N SER A 97 -7.40 -22.60 -74.27
CA SER A 97 -6.19 -23.41 -74.42
C SER A 97 -4.89 -22.62 -74.18
N SER A 98 -4.86 -21.36 -74.63
CA SER A 98 -3.75 -20.46 -74.39
C SER A 98 -3.64 -20.16 -72.89
N SER A 99 -4.77 -19.90 -72.23
CA SER A 99 -4.80 -19.70 -70.79
C SER A 99 -4.33 -20.93 -70.00
N THR A 100 -4.74 -22.14 -70.41
CA THR A 100 -4.38 -23.41 -69.73
C THR A 100 -2.91 -23.77 -69.88
N LEU A 101 -2.28 -23.43 -71.01
CA LEU A 101 -0.83 -23.53 -71.17
C LEU A 101 -0.09 -22.62 -70.18
N THR A 102 -0.56 -21.38 -70.01
CA THR A 102 -0.03 -20.41 -69.04
C THR A 102 -0.31 -20.84 -67.59
N PHE A 103 -1.45 -21.50 -67.33
CA PHE A 103 -1.83 -22.04 -66.02
C PHE A 103 -1.07 -23.31 -65.63
N SER A 104 -0.49 -24.04 -66.58
CA SER A 104 0.18 -25.30 -66.28
C SER A 104 1.32 -25.08 -65.28
N THR A 105 1.24 -25.77 -64.14
CA THR A 105 2.16 -25.69 -63.00
C THR A 105 3.63 -25.89 -63.37
N HIS A 106 3.90 -26.51 -64.52
CA HIS A 106 5.24 -26.65 -65.08
C HIS A 106 5.87 -25.32 -65.49
N VAL A 107 5.14 -24.35 -66.07
CA VAL A 107 5.74 -23.11 -66.59
C VAL A 107 6.05 -22.12 -65.46
N LEU A 108 5.13 -21.90 -64.51
CA LEU A 108 5.41 -21.05 -63.33
C LEU A 108 6.36 -21.72 -62.32
N GLY A 109 6.39 -23.05 -62.25
CA GLY A 109 7.32 -23.81 -61.41
C GLY A 109 8.75 -23.89 -61.97
N LEU A 110 8.91 -23.80 -63.30
CA LEU A 110 10.20 -23.80 -64.01
C LEU A 110 10.77 -22.39 -64.28
N ALA A 111 9.96 -21.33 -64.27
CA ALA A 111 10.39 -19.91 -64.24
C ALA A 111 11.06 -19.51 -62.90
N GLY A 112 11.82 -20.46 -62.33
CA GLY A 112 11.89 -20.74 -60.90
C GLY A 112 12.66 -19.76 -60.02
N ASN A 113 12.99 -18.54 -60.47
CA ASN A 113 13.68 -17.55 -59.62
C ASN A 113 13.30 -16.08 -59.88
N LEU A 114 12.43 -15.76 -60.86
CA LEU A 114 12.20 -14.37 -61.30
C LEU A 114 10.78 -13.88 -60.96
N HIS A 115 10.69 -12.99 -59.98
CA HIS A 115 9.45 -12.37 -59.52
C HIS A 115 8.64 -11.69 -60.64
N TYR A 116 9.31 -10.99 -61.56
CA TYR A 116 8.68 -10.19 -62.61
C TYR A 116 8.01 -11.04 -63.70
N GLU A 117 8.61 -12.18 -64.07
CA GLU A 117 8.02 -13.11 -65.05
C GLU A 117 6.75 -13.77 -64.48
N ALA A 118 6.80 -14.18 -63.21
CA ALA A 118 5.64 -14.75 -62.54
C ALA A 118 4.53 -13.71 -62.27
N GLU A 119 4.87 -12.44 -62.04
CA GLU A 119 3.90 -11.34 -61.93
C GLU A 119 3.20 -11.09 -63.27
N ASP A 120 3.96 -11.02 -64.37
CA ASP A 120 3.41 -10.78 -65.71
C ASP A 120 2.46 -11.90 -66.15
N LEU A 121 2.86 -13.16 -65.98
CA LEU A 121 2.01 -14.32 -66.28
C LEU A 121 0.71 -14.30 -65.47
N ARG A 122 0.80 -14.00 -64.17
CA ARG A 122 -0.38 -13.86 -63.31
C ARG A 122 -1.29 -12.73 -63.82
N GLN A 123 -0.71 -11.58 -64.18
CA GLN A 123 -1.46 -10.43 -64.65
C GLN A 123 -2.17 -10.70 -65.98
N GLN A 124 -1.54 -11.40 -66.92
CA GLN A 124 -2.14 -11.81 -68.18
C GLN A 124 -3.36 -12.72 -67.94
N CYS A 125 -3.23 -13.70 -67.03
CA CYS A 125 -4.32 -14.60 -66.67
C CYS A 125 -5.51 -13.87 -66.00
N VAL A 126 -5.24 -12.97 -65.04
CA VAL A 126 -6.29 -12.17 -64.40
C VAL A 126 -6.99 -11.25 -65.40
N SER A 127 -6.22 -10.65 -66.31
CA SER A 127 -6.78 -9.77 -67.36
C SER A 127 -7.67 -10.55 -68.33
N PHE A 128 -7.26 -11.76 -68.74
CA PHE A 128 -8.10 -12.64 -69.56
C PHE A 128 -9.41 -13.00 -68.85
N LEU A 129 -9.36 -13.41 -67.58
CA LEU A 129 -10.58 -13.72 -66.81
C LEU A 129 -11.47 -12.49 -66.62
N GLN A 130 -10.88 -11.30 -66.48
CA GLN A 130 -11.62 -10.04 -66.43
C GLN A 130 -12.31 -9.75 -67.76
N TYR A 131 -11.63 -9.98 -68.90
CA TYR A 131 -12.23 -9.87 -70.23
C TYR A 131 -13.44 -10.80 -70.37
N VAL A 132 -13.34 -12.07 -69.94
CA VAL A 132 -14.47 -13.02 -69.96
C VAL A 132 -15.66 -12.50 -69.15
N LYS A 133 -15.43 -11.94 -67.95
CA LYS A 133 -16.51 -11.35 -67.12
C LYS A 133 -17.22 -10.20 -67.83
N VAL A 134 -16.46 -9.28 -68.41
CA VAL A 134 -17.00 -8.13 -69.16
C VAL A 134 -17.75 -8.60 -70.39
N PHE A 135 -17.21 -9.58 -71.12
CA PHE A 135 -17.83 -10.16 -72.29
C PHE A 135 -19.20 -10.76 -71.97
N VAL A 136 -19.27 -11.62 -70.94
CA VAL A 136 -20.52 -12.22 -70.47
C VAL A 136 -21.52 -11.15 -70.04
N HIS A 137 -21.06 -10.05 -69.41
CA HIS A 137 -21.94 -8.97 -69.00
C HIS A 137 -22.44 -8.10 -70.17
N ARG A 138 -21.62 -7.79 -71.17
CA ARG A 138 -21.99 -6.85 -72.26
C ARG A 138 -22.63 -7.53 -73.46
N TYR A 139 -22.12 -8.68 -73.89
CA TYR A 139 -22.42 -9.24 -75.21
C TYR A 139 -23.23 -10.54 -75.19
N VAL A 140 -23.35 -11.22 -74.04
CA VAL A 140 -24.18 -12.44 -73.96
C VAL A 140 -25.66 -12.07 -73.76
N GLU A 141 -26.48 -12.40 -74.75
CA GLU A 141 -27.95 -12.26 -74.73
C GLU A 141 -28.66 -13.61 -74.44
N PRO A 142 -29.84 -13.60 -73.80
CA PRO A 142 -30.61 -14.82 -73.56
C PRO A 142 -31.17 -15.40 -74.86
N ILE A 143 -31.13 -16.73 -74.98
CA ILE A 143 -31.63 -17.46 -76.16
C ILE A 143 -33.15 -17.25 -76.30
N SER A 144 -33.60 -16.69 -77.42
CA SER A 144 -35.01 -16.58 -77.79
C SER A 144 -35.63 -17.97 -78.01
N PRO A 145 -36.94 -18.18 -77.71
CA PRO A 145 -37.59 -19.49 -77.84
C PRO A 145 -37.46 -20.09 -79.25
N PRO A 146 -37.49 -21.44 -79.38
CA PRO A 146 -36.98 -22.21 -80.51
C PRO A 146 -37.78 -22.10 -81.83
N ASP A 147 -38.62 -21.09 -82.01
CA ASP A 147 -39.47 -20.94 -83.20
C ASP A 147 -38.79 -20.17 -84.36
N ALA A 148 -37.58 -19.63 -84.16
CA ALA A 148 -36.74 -19.08 -85.23
C ALA A 148 -35.40 -19.81 -85.26
N GLY A 149 -35.18 -20.65 -86.28
CA GLY A 149 -33.88 -21.26 -86.52
C GLY A 149 -32.84 -20.17 -86.84
N PRO A 150 -31.58 -20.31 -86.37
CA PRO A 150 -30.54 -19.34 -86.66
C PRO A 150 -30.32 -19.24 -88.17
N SER A 151 -30.18 -18.01 -88.65
CA SER A 151 -30.10 -17.69 -90.08
C SER A 151 -28.65 -17.51 -90.56
N HIS A 152 -27.71 -17.32 -89.63
CA HIS A 152 -26.29 -17.10 -89.90
C HIS A 152 -25.40 -18.01 -89.01
N PRO A 153 -24.27 -18.55 -89.52
CA PRO A 153 -23.37 -19.43 -88.75
C PRO A 153 -22.78 -18.77 -87.49
N TYR A 154 -22.67 -17.45 -87.47
CA TYR A 154 -22.28 -16.70 -86.26
C TYR A 154 -23.35 -16.78 -85.16
N GLU A 155 -24.65 -16.70 -85.51
CA GLU A 155 -25.77 -16.82 -84.56
C GLU A 155 -25.81 -18.22 -83.94
N GLU A 156 -25.42 -19.26 -84.68
CA GLU A 156 -25.26 -20.62 -84.16
C GLU A 156 -24.11 -20.74 -83.16
N MET A 157 -22.95 -20.12 -83.45
CA MET A 157 -21.81 -20.10 -82.55
C MET A 157 -22.10 -19.29 -81.27
N GLU A 158 -22.80 -18.17 -81.41
CA GLU A 158 -23.24 -17.33 -80.29
C GLU A 158 -24.24 -18.06 -79.38
N ALA A 159 -25.20 -18.81 -79.96
CA ALA A 159 -26.12 -19.64 -79.19
C ALA A 159 -25.43 -20.82 -78.46
N GLN A 160 -24.31 -21.32 -78.99
CA GLN A 160 -23.50 -22.39 -78.39
C GLN A 160 -22.41 -21.88 -77.43
N LEU A 161 -22.20 -20.57 -77.34
CA LEU A 161 -21.18 -19.99 -76.47
C LEU A 161 -21.42 -20.31 -74.98
N PRO A 162 -22.64 -20.18 -74.40
CA PRO A 162 -22.88 -20.48 -72.99
C PRO A 162 -22.48 -21.91 -72.59
N SER A 163 -22.79 -22.89 -73.44
CA SER A 163 -22.44 -24.30 -73.20
C SER A 163 -20.94 -24.54 -73.38
N SER A 164 -20.31 -23.96 -74.40
CA SER A 164 -18.86 -24.05 -74.63
C SER A 164 -18.07 -23.39 -73.49
N LEU A 165 -18.54 -22.24 -72.99
CA LEU A 165 -17.95 -21.54 -71.85
C LEU A 165 -18.04 -22.38 -70.57
N LEU A 166 -19.17 -23.04 -70.33
CA LEU A 166 -19.36 -23.94 -69.18
C LEU A 166 -18.36 -25.12 -69.21
N GLU A 167 -18.12 -25.69 -70.39
CA GLU A 167 -17.18 -26.79 -70.62
C GLU A 167 -15.73 -26.38 -70.36
N GLU A 168 -15.32 -25.22 -70.87
CA GLU A 168 -13.97 -24.69 -70.65
C GLU A 168 -13.74 -24.27 -69.19
N LEU A 169 -14.75 -23.70 -68.52
CA LEU A 169 -14.68 -23.41 -67.08
C LEU A 169 -14.53 -24.68 -66.25
N PHE A 170 -15.25 -25.75 -66.59
CA PHE A 170 -15.06 -27.05 -65.96
C PHE A 170 -13.64 -27.59 -66.21
N GLY A 171 -13.13 -27.48 -67.44
CA GLY A 171 -11.74 -27.84 -67.78
C GLY A 171 -10.70 -27.09 -66.94
N ILE A 172 -10.88 -25.77 -66.75
CA ILE A 172 -10.05 -24.95 -65.86
C ILE A 172 -10.09 -25.48 -64.42
N THR A 173 -11.27 -25.79 -63.88
CA THR A 173 -11.38 -26.30 -62.50
C THR A 173 -10.66 -27.63 -62.28
N LEU A 174 -10.69 -28.52 -63.29
CA LEU A 174 -9.96 -29.79 -63.27
C LEU A 174 -8.44 -29.61 -63.36
N LEU A 175 -7.98 -28.67 -64.20
CA LEU A 175 -6.55 -28.39 -64.38
C LEU A 175 -5.91 -27.80 -63.12
N ILE A 176 -6.60 -26.86 -62.48
CA ILE A 176 -6.13 -26.15 -61.29
C ILE A 176 -6.18 -27.06 -60.07
N GLY A 177 -7.17 -27.95 -60.02
CA GLY A 177 -7.37 -28.87 -58.92
C GLY A 177 -7.77 -28.17 -57.62
N ARG A 178 -7.50 -28.84 -56.50
CA ARG A 178 -7.93 -28.40 -55.16
C ARG A 178 -6.84 -27.62 -54.44
N LEU A 179 -7.25 -26.60 -53.69
CA LEU A 179 -6.31 -25.75 -52.93
C LEU A 179 -5.55 -26.54 -51.85
N LYS A 180 -6.19 -27.56 -51.26
CA LYS A 180 -5.55 -28.41 -50.25
C LYS A 180 -4.55 -29.43 -50.80
N ASP A 181 -4.65 -29.75 -52.09
CA ASP A 181 -3.83 -30.75 -52.76
C ASP A 181 -2.57 -30.11 -53.40
N LEU A 182 -2.38 -28.79 -53.21
CA LEU A 182 -1.20 -28.05 -53.66
C LEU A 182 0.10 -28.56 -53.02
N PRO A 183 1.23 -28.54 -53.74
CA PRO A 183 2.54 -28.89 -53.19
C PRO A 183 2.92 -28.09 -51.92
N ALA A 184 3.63 -28.72 -50.98
CA ALA A 184 3.96 -28.12 -49.69
C ALA A 184 4.78 -26.81 -49.77
N ASN A 185 5.56 -26.62 -50.84
CA ASN A 185 6.32 -25.39 -51.13
C ASN A 185 5.42 -24.22 -51.61
N VAL A 186 4.25 -24.51 -52.16
CA VAL A 186 3.22 -23.51 -52.50
C VAL A 186 2.35 -23.24 -51.28
N GLN A 187 2.02 -24.28 -50.50
CA GLN A 187 1.30 -24.11 -49.24
C GLN A 187 2.10 -23.33 -48.19
N SER A 188 3.43 -23.44 -48.16
CA SER A 188 4.26 -22.60 -47.29
C SER A 188 4.27 -21.12 -47.70
N ALA A 189 3.90 -20.80 -48.94
CA ALA A 189 3.81 -19.41 -49.41
C ALA A 189 2.70 -18.62 -48.71
N PHE A 190 1.70 -19.32 -48.17
CA PHE A 190 0.67 -18.71 -47.33
C PHE A 190 1.24 -18.03 -46.08
N THR A 191 2.37 -18.47 -45.52
CA THR A 191 2.93 -17.95 -44.26
C THR A 191 4.07 -16.95 -44.45
N ILE A 192 4.40 -16.60 -45.70
CA ILE A 192 5.50 -15.69 -46.01
C ILE A 192 5.10 -14.25 -45.66
N GLN A 193 5.63 -13.73 -44.54
CA GLN A 193 5.58 -12.31 -44.19
C GLN A 193 6.79 -11.58 -44.82
N ASN A 194 6.79 -11.39 -46.14
CA ASN A 194 7.86 -10.67 -46.81
C ASN A 194 7.57 -9.17 -46.86
N GLN A 195 8.41 -8.36 -46.22
CA GLN A 195 8.37 -6.89 -46.26
C GLN A 195 8.97 -6.30 -47.55
N GLY A 196 9.39 -7.14 -48.51
CA GLY A 196 10.02 -6.74 -49.77
C GLY A 196 9.04 -6.72 -50.94
N LYS A 197 9.35 -5.92 -51.97
CA LYS A 197 8.60 -5.87 -53.25
C LYS A 197 8.79 -7.11 -54.15
N ILE A 198 9.64 -8.06 -53.75
CA ILE A 198 10.02 -9.22 -54.56
C ILE A 198 9.49 -10.48 -53.87
N PHE A 199 8.60 -11.19 -54.56
CA PHE A 199 7.94 -12.40 -54.06
C PHE A 199 8.39 -13.64 -54.83
N PRO A 200 8.48 -14.81 -54.16
CA PRO A 200 8.81 -16.06 -54.84
C PRO A 200 7.70 -16.47 -55.82
N PRO A 201 8.01 -17.18 -56.92
CA PRO A 201 6.99 -17.66 -57.87
C PRO A 201 5.87 -18.48 -57.22
N SER A 202 6.16 -19.21 -56.14
CA SER A 202 5.16 -19.94 -55.36
C SER A 202 4.10 -19.04 -54.71
N TRP A 203 4.44 -17.79 -54.37
CA TRP A 203 3.50 -16.79 -53.89
C TRP A 203 2.56 -16.34 -55.01
N HIS A 204 3.10 -16.03 -56.19
CA HIS A 204 2.28 -15.62 -57.35
C HIS A 204 1.35 -16.72 -57.81
N LEU A 205 1.86 -17.96 -57.87
CA LEU A 205 1.06 -19.15 -58.21
C LEU A 205 -0.10 -19.30 -57.23
N LEU A 206 0.18 -19.24 -55.92
CA LEU A 206 -0.86 -19.37 -54.90
C LEU A 206 -1.98 -18.33 -55.05
N HIS A 207 -1.63 -17.07 -55.25
CA HIS A 207 -2.63 -16.01 -55.40
C HIS A 207 -3.38 -16.11 -56.73
N LEU A 208 -2.72 -16.58 -57.79
CA LEU A 208 -3.38 -16.92 -59.06
C LEU A 208 -4.42 -18.03 -58.88
N HIS A 209 -4.13 -19.08 -58.09
CA HIS A 209 -5.14 -20.10 -57.74
C HIS A 209 -6.37 -19.44 -57.08
N LEU A 210 -6.18 -18.54 -56.11
CA LEU A 210 -7.30 -17.82 -55.47
C LEU A 210 -8.09 -16.97 -56.47
N ASP A 211 -7.40 -16.24 -57.35
CA ASP A 211 -8.01 -15.39 -58.39
C ASP A 211 -8.88 -16.21 -59.34
N ILE A 212 -8.41 -17.39 -59.75
CA ILE A 212 -9.17 -18.25 -60.67
C ILE A 212 -10.36 -18.88 -59.96
N HIS A 213 -10.20 -19.42 -58.74
CA HIS A 213 -11.32 -20.00 -57.99
C HIS A 213 -12.45 -18.99 -57.78
N TRP A 214 -12.13 -17.74 -57.44
CA TRP A 214 -13.11 -16.66 -57.32
C TRP A 214 -13.71 -16.27 -58.68
N SER A 215 -12.89 -16.10 -59.72
CA SER A 215 -13.34 -15.68 -61.04
C SER A 215 -14.28 -16.70 -61.69
N VAL A 216 -14.05 -18.01 -61.49
CA VAL A 216 -14.98 -19.06 -61.96
C VAL A 216 -16.34 -18.92 -61.27
N LEU A 217 -16.40 -18.70 -59.95
CA LEU A 217 -17.67 -18.48 -59.24
C LEU A 217 -18.38 -17.21 -59.73
N GLU A 218 -17.63 -16.15 -59.99
CA GLU A 218 -18.15 -14.89 -60.51
C GLU A 218 -18.72 -15.04 -61.93
N ILE A 219 -17.98 -15.68 -62.85
CA ILE A 219 -18.44 -15.94 -64.22
C ILE A 219 -19.67 -16.84 -64.24
N LEU A 220 -19.68 -17.93 -63.47
CA LEU A 220 -20.86 -18.82 -63.36
C LEU A 220 -22.07 -18.09 -62.77
N HIS A 221 -21.86 -17.18 -61.82
CA HIS A 221 -22.94 -16.35 -61.30
C HIS A 221 -23.49 -15.36 -62.34
N LEU A 222 -22.61 -14.69 -63.09
CA LEU A 222 -22.98 -13.78 -64.17
C LEU A 222 -23.71 -14.50 -65.31
N LEU A 223 -23.22 -15.68 -65.71
CA LEU A 223 -23.82 -16.51 -66.73
C LEU A 223 -25.24 -16.95 -66.33
N SER A 224 -25.39 -17.48 -65.12
CA SER A 224 -26.70 -17.90 -64.58
C SER A 224 -27.69 -16.73 -64.49
N HIS A 225 -27.20 -15.53 -64.20
CA HIS A 225 -28.01 -14.31 -64.18
C HIS A 225 -28.45 -13.88 -65.59
N LYS A 226 -27.53 -13.85 -66.55
CA LYS A 226 -27.79 -13.48 -67.95
C LYS A 226 -28.79 -14.41 -68.64
N MET A 227 -28.74 -15.69 -68.31
CA MET A 227 -29.66 -16.71 -68.84
C MET A 227 -31.05 -16.67 -68.18
N GLN A 228 -31.34 -15.71 -67.28
CA GLN A 228 -32.64 -15.49 -66.66
C GLN A 228 -33.31 -16.74 -66.06
N GLY A 229 -32.51 -17.70 -65.58
CA GLY A 229 -33.00 -18.96 -65.01
C GLY A 229 -33.18 -20.11 -66.00
N GLN A 230 -32.79 -19.95 -67.27
CA GLN A 230 -32.59 -21.07 -68.19
C GLN A 230 -31.34 -21.87 -67.77
N VAL A 231 -31.46 -23.20 -67.77
CA VAL A 231 -30.37 -24.09 -67.40
C VAL A 231 -29.43 -24.29 -68.59
N VAL A 232 -28.15 -23.97 -68.41
CA VAL A 232 -27.14 -24.20 -69.44
C VAL A 232 -26.56 -25.59 -69.27
N TYR A 233 -26.57 -26.40 -70.33
CA TYR A 233 -26.04 -27.76 -70.33
C TYR A 233 -24.68 -27.82 -71.05
N ALA A 234 -23.74 -28.58 -70.49
CA ALA A 234 -22.49 -28.91 -71.16
C ALA A 234 -22.70 -30.10 -72.11
N HIS A 235 -22.78 -29.86 -73.41
CA HIS A 235 -23.22 -30.86 -74.39
C HIS A 235 -22.16 -31.92 -74.69
N GLN A 236 -20.87 -31.59 -74.58
CA GLN A 236 -19.75 -32.50 -74.84
C GLN A 236 -19.56 -33.52 -73.70
N PHE A 237 -19.87 -33.16 -72.45
CA PHE A 237 -19.65 -34.03 -71.28
C PHE A 237 -20.84 -34.95 -70.95
N VAL A 238 -22.05 -34.65 -71.47
CA VAL A 238 -23.23 -35.53 -71.35
C VAL A 238 -22.94 -36.95 -71.85
N ASN A 239 -22.03 -37.11 -72.81
CA ASN A 239 -21.66 -38.40 -73.40
C ASN A 239 -20.63 -39.21 -72.58
N LEU A 240 -19.95 -38.61 -71.59
CA LEU A 240 -18.84 -39.25 -70.86
C LEU A 240 -19.20 -39.71 -69.44
N THR A 241 -20.04 -38.97 -68.72
CA THR A 241 -20.34 -39.23 -67.29
C THR A 241 -21.75 -39.75 -67.04
N GLY A 242 -22.68 -39.62 -68.00
CA GLY A 242 -24.09 -39.99 -67.85
C GLY A 242 -24.92 -39.04 -66.97
N GLU A 243 -24.28 -38.03 -66.37
CA GLU A 243 -24.92 -36.97 -65.59
C GLU A 243 -24.86 -35.63 -66.33
N ASN A 244 -25.97 -34.89 -66.34
CA ASN A 244 -26.06 -33.60 -67.02
C ASN A 244 -25.35 -32.52 -66.20
N LEU A 245 -24.10 -32.20 -66.55
CA LEU A 245 -23.38 -31.05 -66.00
C LEU A 245 -24.09 -29.75 -66.44
N THR A 246 -24.42 -28.92 -65.46
CA THR A 246 -25.13 -27.64 -65.63
C THR A 246 -24.37 -26.51 -64.97
N ASP A 247 -24.64 -25.26 -65.37
CA ASP A 247 -24.11 -24.06 -64.71
C ASP A 247 -24.38 -24.06 -63.19
N ALA A 248 -25.58 -24.48 -62.79
CA ALA A 248 -25.96 -24.58 -61.39
C ALA A 248 -25.22 -25.71 -60.65
N SER A 249 -25.10 -26.91 -61.24
CA SER A 249 -24.39 -28.03 -60.59
C SER A 249 -22.89 -27.77 -60.47
N LEU A 250 -22.25 -27.22 -61.50
CA LEU A 250 -20.84 -26.85 -61.46
C LEU A 250 -20.57 -25.76 -60.41
N PHE A 251 -21.45 -24.76 -60.31
CA PHE A 251 -21.34 -23.74 -59.27
C PHE A 251 -21.40 -24.35 -57.86
N GLU A 252 -22.35 -25.26 -57.61
CA GLU A 252 -22.51 -25.92 -56.31
C GLU A 252 -21.31 -26.83 -55.98
N GLU A 253 -20.83 -27.63 -56.94
CA GLU A 253 -19.69 -28.53 -56.74
C GLU A 253 -18.39 -27.77 -56.45
N HIS A 254 -18.11 -26.73 -57.25
CA HIS A 254 -16.93 -25.89 -57.08
C HIS A 254 -16.98 -25.10 -55.77
N LEU A 255 -18.15 -24.57 -55.40
CA LEU A 255 -18.36 -23.90 -54.11
C LEU A 255 -18.14 -24.86 -52.92
N CYS A 256 -18.73 -26.05 -52.96
CA CYS A 256 -18.57 -27.05 -51.89
C CYS A 256 -17.12 -27.46 -51.74
N SER A 257 -16.42 -27.68 -52.85
CA SER A 257 -14.99 -27.99 -52.89
C SER A 257 -14.14 -26.85 -52.32
N LEU A 258 -14.43 -25.61 -52.69
CA LEU A 258 -13.73 -24.43 -52.18
C LEU A 258 -13.94 -24.25 -50.66
N LEU A 259 -15.17 -24.39 -50.16
CA LEU A 259 -15.47 -24.31 -48.72
C LEU A 259 -14.79 -25.45 -47.93
N CYS A 260 -14.76 -26.65 -48.49
CA CYS A 260 -14.00 -27.80 -47.98
C CYS A 260 -12.51 -27.48 -47.85
N ASP A 261 -11.91 -26.95 -48.92
CA ASP A 261 -10.48 -26.69 -48.97
C ASP A 261 -10.07 -25.54 -48.04
N LEU A 262 -10.86 -24.45 -48.01
CA LEU A 262 -10.64 -23.35 -47.08
C LEU A 262 -10.74 -23.81 -45.62
N THR A 263 -11.68 -24.70 -45.30
CA THR A 263 -11.80 -25.32 -43.98
C THR A 263 -10.63 -26.25 -43.67
N GLY A 264 -10.19 -27.05 -44.66
CA GLY A 264 -9.05 -27.94 -44.56
C GLY A 264 -7.73 -27.21 -44.31
N LEU A 265 -7.50 -26.09 -45.00
CA LEU A 265 -6.32 -25.23 -44.83
C LEU A 265 -6.19 -24.70 -43.39
N TYR A 266 -7.30 -24.30 -42.76
CA TYR A 266 -7.29 -23.90 -41.34
C TYR A 266 -6.99 -25.08 -40.40
N CYS A 267 -7.50 -26.27 -40.71
CA CYS A 267 -7.32 -27.45 -39.88
C CYS A 267 -5.87 -27.95 -39.89
N LEU A 268 -5.24 -28.02 -41.07
CA LEU A 268 -3.87 -28.50 -41.27
C LEU A 268 -2.82 -27.64 -40.53
N GLN A 269 -3.01 -26.32 -40.47
CA GLN A 269 -2.04 -25.42 -39.84
C GLN A 269 -2.09 -25.46 -38.29
N LYS A 270 -3.27 -25.66 -37.69
CA LYS A 270 -3.51 -25.43 -36.26
C LYS A 270 -3.49 -26.70 -35.38
N LEU A 271 -3.58 -27.90 -35.96
CA LEU A 271 -3.78 -29.15 -35.19
C LEU A 271 -2.69 -30.23 -35.34
N ASP A 272 -1.80 -30.12 -36.34
CA ASP A 272 -0.67 -31.07 -36.47
C ASP A 272 0.44 -30.79 -35.44
N LYS A 273 0.68 -29.52 -35.10
CA LYS A 273 1.45 -29.13 -33.91
C LYS A 273 0.50 -29.15 -32.73
N SER A 274 0.87 -29.79 -31.61
CA SER A 274 0.04 -29.89 -30.40
C SER A 274 -0.14 -28.51 -29.72
N CYS A 275 -0.89 -27.61 -30.36
CA CYS A 275 -1.13 -26.28 -29.83
C CYS A 275 -2.17 -26.34 -28.73
N MET A 276 -1.87 -25.68 -27.62
CA MET A 276 -2.79 -25.50 -26.52
C MET A 276 -3.97 -24.63 -26.98
N PRO A 277 -5.22 -24.87 -26.52
CA PRO A 277 -6.37 -23.97 -26.70
C PRO A 277 -6.06 -22.48 -26.47
N THR A 278 -5.08 -22.18 -25.61
CA THR A 278 -4.57 -20.83 -25.31
C THR A 278 -3.82 -20.16 -26.49
N GLU A 279 -3.10 -20.93 -27.32
CA GLU A 279 -2.36 -20.44 -28.49
C GLU A 279 -3.27 -20.25 -29.71
N ILE A 280 -4.34 -21.06 -29.77
CA ILE A 280 -5.35 -21.03 -30.84
C ILE A 280 -6.14 -19.70 -30.84
N LEU A 281 -6.38 -19.10 -29.67
CA LEU A 281 -7.09 -17.83 -29.50
C LEU A 281 -6.19 -16.57 -29.63
N SER A 282 -4.86 -16.72 -29.65
CA SER A 282 -3.91 -15.61 -29.65
C SER A 282 -3.03 -15.53 -30.91
N SER A 283 -3.08 -16.53 -31.78
CA SER A 283 -2.35 -16.56 -33.03
C SER A 283 -3.15 -15.91 -34.16
N HIS A 284 -2.46 -15.26 -35.11
CA HIS A 284 -3.11 -14.63 -36.27
C HIS A 284 -4.05 -15.62 -36.98
N HIS A 285 -5.25 -15.11 -37.25
CA HIS A 285 -6.45 -15.88 -37.63
C HIS A 285 -6.41 -16.41 -39.06
N TYR A 286 -5.52 -15.87 -39.89
CA TYR A 286 -5.44 -16.16 -41.31
C TYR A 286 -4.00 -16.46 -41.71
N LEU A 287 -3.87 -17.42 -42.62
CA LEU A 287 -2.65 -17.71 -43.35
C LEU A 287 -2.22 -16.46 -44.14
N CYS A 288 -3.13 -15.95 -44.98
CA CYS A 288 -2.94 -14.77 -45.81
C CYS A 288 -4.19 -13.86 -45.74
N SER A 289 -4.02 -12.53 -45.84
CA SER A 289 -5.14 -11.58 -45.92
C SER A 289 -6.02 -11.79 -47.17
N CYS A 290 -5.48 -12.40 -48.23
CA CYS A 290 -6.23 -12.80 -49.42
C CYS A 290 -7.25 -13.91 -49.14
N THR A 291 -6.89 -14.88 -48.29
CA THR A 291 -7.81 -15.95 -47.87
C THR A 291 -8.96 -15.36 -47.05
N LYS A 292 -8.65 -14.39 -46.18
CA LYS A 292 -9.64 -13.61 -45.42
C LYS A 292 -10.59 -12.89 -46.37
N GLU A 293 -10.08 -12.21 -47.39
CA GLU A 293 -10.89 -11.52 -48.40
C GLU A 293 -11.79 -12.51 -49.18
N LEU A 294 -11.25 -13.67 -49.59
CA LEU A 294 -12.01 -14.71 -50.28
C LEU A 294 -13.19 -15.22 -49.44
N TRP A 295 -13.02 -15.43 -48.14
CA TRP A 295 -14.14 -15.78 -47.24
C TRP A 295 -15.22 -14.70 -47.26
N VAL A 296 -14.84 -13.43 -47.13
CA VAL A 296 -15.80 -12.31 -47.13
C VAL A 296 -16.56 -12.23 -48.47
N LEU A 297 -15.87 -12.42 -49.60
CA LEU A 297 -16.45 -12.45 -50.94
C LEU A 297 -17.49 -13.58 -51.08
N VAL A 298 -17.13 -14.82 -50.71
CA VAL A 298 -18.05 -15.97 -50.76
C VAL A 298 -19.25 -15.77 -49.84
N MET A 299 -19.04 -15.28 -48.62
CA MET A 299 -20.13 -15.01 -47.66
C MET A 299 -21.16 -14.03 -48.24
N HIS A 300 -20.70 -12.93 -48.82
CA HIS A 300 -21.59 -11.91 -49.40
C HIS A 300 -22.29 -12.39 -50.67
N LEU A 301 -21.61 -13.16 -51.52
CA LEU A 301 -22.20 -13.75 -52.71
C LEU A 301 -23.33 -14.72 -52.35
N LEU A 302 -23.11 -15.63 -51.40
CA LEU A 302 -24.14 -16.57 -50.96
C LEU A 302 -25.30 -15.90 -50.24
N GLU A 303 -25.04 -14.89 -49.42
CA GLU A 303 -26.10 -14.14 -48.76
C GLU A 303 -26.97 -13.36 -49.76
N TYR A 304 -26.37 -12.84 -50.83
CA TYR A 304 -27.11 -12.25 -51.94
C TYR A 304 -27.93 -13.29 -52.70
N ARG A 305 -27.36 -14.45 -53.04
CA ARG A 305 -28.08 -15.55 -53.71
C ARG A 305 -29.22 -16.10 -52.85
N ASN A 306 -29.07 -16.15 -51.53
CA ASN A 306 -30.14 -16.52 -50.60
C ASN A 306 -31.29 -15.48 -50.65
N LYS A 307 -30.96 -14.19 -50.51
CA LYS A 307 -31.96 -13.10 -50.50
C LYS A 307 -32.68 -12.91 -51.84
N VAL A 308 -31.98 -13.06 -52.96
CA VAL A 308 -32.49 -12.72 -54.31
C VAL A 308 -32.94 -13.95 -55.11
N LEU A 309 -32.25 -15.09 -54.97
CA LEU A 309 -32.52 -16.32 -55.73
C LEU A 309 -33.11 -17.43 -54.87
N HIS A 310 -33.40 -17.18 -53.58
CA HIS A 310 -33.92 -18.16 -52.62
C HIS A 310 -33.12 -19.47 -52.54
N LYS A 311 -31.80 -19.40 -52.77
CA LYS A 311 -30.87 -20.52 -52.62
C LYS A 311 -30.46 -20.70 -51.16
N GLN A 312 -29.70 -21.75 -50.86
CA GLN A 312 -29.24 -22.02 -49.50
C GLN A 312 -28.38 -20.87 -48.95
N SER A 313 -28.48 -20.62 -47.65
CA SER A 313 -27.65 -19.61 -46.96
C SER A 313 -26.23 -20.11 -46.77
N PHE A 314 -25.29 -19.19 -46.54
CA PHE A 314 -23.89 -19.53 -46.23
C PHE A 314 -23.80 -20.52 -45.05
N TRP A 315 -24.57 -20.31 -43.98
CA TRP A 315 -24.58 -21.22 -42.82
C TRP A 315 -25.16 -22.59 -43.13
N SER A 316 -26.06 -22.74 -44.10
CA SER A 316 -26.56 -24.05 -44.53
C SER A 316 -25.43 -24.92 -45.09
N TYR A 317 -24.62 -24.36 -45.99
CA TYR A 317 -23.44 -25.04 -46.54
C TYR A 317 -22.44 -25.39 -45.43
N MET A 318 -22.09 -24.42 -44.58
CA MET A 318 -21.14 -24.63 -43.49
C MET A 318 -21.65 -25.67 -42.48
N ASN A 319 -22.94 -25.66 -42.12
CA ASN A 319 -23.50 -26.65 -41.20
C ASN A 319 -23.48 -28.06 -41.81
N THR A 320 -23.71 -28.19 -43.12
CA THR A 320 -23.64 -29.46 -43.84
C THR A 320 -22.20 -29.99 -43.86
N LEU A 321 -21.21 -29.11 -43.97
CA LEU A 321 -19.78 -29.43 -43.90
C LEU A 321 -19.32 -29.82 -42.48
N LEU A 322 -19.78 -29.10 -41.45
CA LEU A 322 -19.27 -29.24 -40.08
C LEU A 322 -19.98 -30.32 -39.25
N ARG A 323 -21.25 -30.65 -39.52
CA ARG A 323 -21.97 -31.72 -38.80
C ARG A 323 -21.29 -33.10 -38.88
N PRO A 324 -20.81 -33.56 -40.06
CA PRO A 324 -20.08 -34.83 -40.17
C PRO A 324 -18.78 -34.84 -39.34
N LEU A 325 -18.03 -33.73 -39.32
CA LEU A 325 -16.79 -33.59 -38.57
C LEU A 325 -16.96 -33.81 -37.07
N VAL A 326 -18.01 -33.23 -36.49
CA VAL A 326 -18.26 -33.32 -35.05
C VAL A 326 -18.93 -34.66 -34.67
N SER A 327 -19.72 -35.25 -35.57
CA SER A 327 -20.42 -36.52 -35.32
C SER A 327 -19.60 -37.77 -35.66
N GLY A 328 -18.43 -37.62 -36.28
CA GLY A 328 -17.57 -38.74 -36.69
C GLY A 328 -18.17 -39.60 -37.81
N LYS A 329 -19.17 -39.08 -38.53
CA LYS A 329 -19.82 -39.76 -39.66
C LYS A 329 -19.12 -39.39 -40.97
N PRO A 330 -19.11 -40.29 -41.98
CA PRO A 330 -18.59 -39.94 -43.30
C PRO A 330 -19.36 -38.73 -43.85
N ALA A 331 -18.62 -37.75 -44.36
CA ALA A 331 -19.21 -36.60 -45.06
C ALA A 331 -19.94 -37.06 -46.32
N ALA A 332 -20.91 -36.26 -46.79
CA ALA A 332 -21.51 -36.49 -48.10
C ALA A 332 -20.42 -36.48 -49.20
N GLU A 333 -20.63 -37.22 -50.29
CA GLU A 333 -19.65 -37.36 -51.39
C GLU A 333 -19.17 -36.00 -51.93
N GLN A 334 -20.06 -35.00 -51.94
CA GLN A 334 -19.80 -33.59 -52.31
C GLN A 334 -18.78 -32.87 -51.43
N PHE A 335 -18.51 -33.36 -50.21
CA PHE A 335 -17.53 -32.81 -49.27
C PHE A 335 -16.40 -33.81 -48.97
N SER A 336 -16.16 -34.77 -49.87
CA SER A 336 -15.09 -35.76 -49.75
C SER A 336 -13.71 -35.08 -49.80
N GLY A 337 -12.99 -35.06 -48.68
CA GLY A 337 -11.66 -34.44 -48.58
C GLY A 337 -11.45 -33.52 -47.38
N LEU A 338 -12.33 -33.54 -46.39
CA LEU A 338 -12.04 -33.01 -45.06
C LEU A 338 -10.90 -33.82 -44.39
N PRO A 339 -9.97 -33.18 -43.66
CA PRO A 339 -8.87 -33.88 -43.01
C PRO A 339 -9.39 -34.89 -41.97
N THR A 340 -8.99 -36.15 -42.13
CA THR A 340 -9.38 -37.29 -41.28
C THR A 340 -8.65 -37.33 -39.93
N HIS A 341 -7.65 -36.45 -39.71
CA HIS A 341 -6.73 -36.49 -38.56
C HIS A 341 -6.82 -35.27 -37.63
N CYS A 342 -8.03 -34.78 -37.31
CA CYS A 342 -8.20 -33.73 -36.31
C CYS A 342 -8.19 -34.31 -34.87
N LYS A 343 -7.25 -33.87 -34.02
CA LYS A 343 -7.14 -34.31 -32.61
C LYS A 343 -8.30 -33.85 -31.73
N ASP A 344 -8.85 -32.65 -31.99
CA ASP A 344 -10.02 -32.09 -31.30
C ASP A 344 -11.01 -31.48 -32.30
N PRO A 345 -11.87 -32.31 -32.95
CA PRO A 345 -12.84 -31.85 -33.94
C PRO A 345 -13.87 -30.87 -33.39
N LEU A 346 -14.22 -31.01 -32.11
CA LEU A 346 -15.21 -30.15 -31.45
C LEU A 346 -14.63 -28.75 -31.17
N GLY A 347 -13.43 -28.69 -30.60
CA GLY A 347 -12.71 -27.43 -30.36
C GLY A 347 -12.42 -26.66 -31.66
N PHE A 348 -12.03 -27.38 -32.71
CA PHE A 348 -11.84 -26.80 -34.04
C PHE A 348 -13.12 -26.19 -34.61
N THR A 349 -14.25 -26.89 -34.47
CA THR A 349 -15.54 -26.41 -34.97
C THR A 349 -15.99 -25.15 -34.24
N TRP A 350 -15.84 -25.10 -32.91
CA TRP A 350 -16.09 -23.90 -32.10
C TRP A 350 -15.24 -22.71 -32.53
N TRP A 351 -13.94 -22.94 -32.73
CA TRP A 351 -13.03 -21.93 -33.22
C TRP A 351 -13.47 -21.41 -34.60
N LEU A 352 -13.65 -22.30 -35.58
CA LEU A 352 -13.97 -21.93 -36.95
C LEU A 352 -15.27 -21.12 -37.04
N VAL A 353 -16.34 -21.56 -36.37
CA VAL A 353 -17.63 -20.83 -36.37
C VAL A 353 -17.46 -19.42 -35.81
N THR A 354 -16.68 -19.26 -34.74
CA THR A 354 -16.42 -17.94 -34.13
C THR A 354 -15.65 -17.02 -35.07
N HIS A 355 -14.63 -17.52 -35.76
CA HIS A 355 -13.79 -16.72 -36.66
C HIS A 355 -14.52 -16.36 -37.96
N VAL A 356 -15.31 -17.30 -38.50
CA VAL A 356 -16.18 -17.03 -39.65
C VAL A 356 -17.27 -16.02 -39.29
N ALA A 357 -17.82 -16.08 -38.07
CA ALA A 357 -18.77 -15.08 -37.59
C ALA A 357 -18.13 -13.68 -37.47
N MET A 358 -16.85 -13.58 -37.03
CA MET A 358 -16.11 -12.32 -37.01
C MET A 358 -15.93 -11.74 -38.43
N LEU A 359 -15.69 -12.58 -39.43
CA LEU A 359 -15.62 -12.14 -40.84
C LEU A 359 -16.96 -11.60 -41.37
N GLY A 360 -18.08 -12.01 -40.78
CA GLY A 360 -19.41 -11.51 -41.12
C GLY A 360 -19.63 -10.03 -40.78
N GLN A 361 -18.74 -9.40 -39.99
CA GLN A 361 -18.81 -7.96 -39.66
C GLN A 361 -18.25 -7.04 -40.76
N TYR A 362 -17.52 -7.60 -41.74
CA TYR A 362 -17.02 -6.81 -42.86
C TYR A 362 -18.19 -6.43 -43.77
N SER A 363 -18.24 -5.16 -44.15
CA SER A 363 -19.19 -4.66 -45.13
C SER A 363 -18.79 -5.02 -46.55
N ARG A 364 -19.70 -4.78 -47.51
CA ARG A 364 -19.43 -4.86 -48.96
C ARG A 364 -18.27 -3.97 -49.43
N ASN A 365 -17.83 -3.00 -48.62
CA ASN A 365 -16.73 -2.09 -48.91
C ASN A 365 -15.44 -2.45 -48.15
N GLY A 366 -15.43 -3.54 -47.39
CA GLY A 366 -14.25 -3.98 -46.63
C GLY A 366 -14.03 -3.26 -45.30
N THR A 367 -14.90 -2.32 -44.92
CA THR A 367 -14.89 -1.68 -43.58
C THR A 367 -15.70 -2.49 -42.58
N ILE A 368 -15.24 -2.57 -41.33
CA ILE A 368 -16.00 -3.18 -40.22
C ILE A 368 -17.20 -2.27 -39.91
N GLN A 369 -18.42 -2.81 -40.02
CA GLN A 369 -19.66 -2.07 -39.69
C GLN A 369 -20.46 -2.84 -38.63
N ASN A 370 -21.19 -2.10 -37.78
CA ASN A 370 -22.06 -2.67 -36.75
C ASN A 370 -23.38 -3.24 -37.30
N GLU A 371 -23.68 -3.05 -38.60
CA GLU A 371 -24.89 -3.58 -39.22
C GLU A 371 -24.74 -5.07 -39.57
N LYS A 372 -25.72 -5.88 -39.14
CA LYS A 372 -25.70 -7.34 -39.27
C LYS A 372 -25.95 -7.77 -40.72
N ASN A 373 -24.87 -7.99 -41.48
CA ASN A 373 -24.97 -8.46 -42.86
C ASN A 373 -25.24 -9.97 -42.96
N LEU A 374 -24.71 -10.75 -42.01
CA LEU A 374 -24.88 -12.21 -41.93
C LEU A 374 -25.86 -12.58 -40.81
N SER A 375 -26.76 -13.54 -41.08
CA SER A 375 -27.68 -14.05 -40.06
C SER A 375 -26.93 -14.82 -38.96
N ASP A 376 -27.54 -14.94 -37.78
CA ASP A 376 -27.07 -15.78 -36.69
C ASP A 376 -27.27 -17.27 -36.99
N ASN A 377 -26.44 -18.12 -36.38
CA ASN A 377 -26.49 -19.58 -36.53
C ASN A 377 -26.63 -20.28 -35.16
N TRP A 378 -27.50 -19.75 -34.29
CA TRP A 378 -27.67 -20.26 -32.93
C TRP A 378 -28.15 -21.71 -32.89
N THR A 379 -28.91 -22.17 -33.89
CA THR A 379 -29.41 -23.55 -33.95
C THR A 379 -28.27 -24.58 -34.00
N PHE A 380 -27.22 -24.31 -34.79
CA PHE A 380 -26.04 -25.18 -34.82
C PHE A 380 -25.19 -25.02 -33.56
N VAL A 381 -25.03 -23.80 -33.05
CA VAL A 381 -24.28 -23.55 -31.80
C VAL A 381 -24.93 -24.26 -30.60
N GLU A 382 -26.25 -24.35 -30.55
CA GLU A 382 -26.96 -25.15 -29.54
C GLU A 382 -26.64 -26.65 -29.63
N GLU A 383 -26.50 -27.20 -30.84
CA GLU A 383 -26.04 -28.58 -31.03
C GLU A 383 -24.62 -28.76 -30.48
N LEU A 384 -23.72 -27.82 -30.76
CA LEU A 384 -22.34 -27.83 -30.22
C LEU A 384 -22.29 -27.69 -28.69
N LEU A 385 -23.17 -26.87 -28.10
CA LEU A 385 -23.31 -26.73 -26.65
C LEU A 385 -23.81 -28.02 -26.00
N LYS A 386 -24.79 -28.69 -26.61
CA LYS A 386 -25.29 -30.00 -26.14
C LYS A 386 -24.20 -31.07 -26.17
N LEU A 387 -23.33 -31.05 -27.18
CA LEU A 387 -22.17 -31.95 -27.26
C LEU A 387 -21.11 -31.61 -26.22
N THR A 388 -20.86 -30.32 -25.97
CA THR A 388 -19.95 -29.85 -24.92
C THR A 388 -20.42 -30.27 -23.52
N GLY A 389 -21.73 -30.26 -23.28
CA GLY A 389 -22.33 -30.65 -22.01
C GLY A 389 -22.64 -32.16 -21.86
N ASN A 390 -22.24 -33.00 -22.83
CA ASN A 390 -22.60 -34.41 -22.84
C ASN A 390 -21.77 -35.21 -21.81
N PRO A 391 -22.39 -35.85 -20.80
CA PRO A 391 -21.67 -36.59 -19.76
C PRO A 391 -20.89 -37.81 -20.30
N LYS A 392 -21.17 -38.28 -21.52
CA LYS A 392 -20.44 -39.39 -22.15
C LYS A 392 -19.06 -38.98 -22.68
N VAL A 393 -18.85 -37.69 -22.91
CA VAL A 393 -17.59 -37.13 -23.43
C VAL A 393 -16.99 -36.29 -22.31
N SER A 394 -16.14 -36.89 -21.47
CA SER A 394 -15.50 -36.18 -20.37
C SER A 394 -14.45 -35.19 -20.91
N LEU A 395 -14.86 -33.95 -21.17
CA LEU A 395 -13.99 -32.87 -21.61
C LEU A 395 -13.20 -32.27 -20.43
N ALA A 396 -11.95 -31.88 -20.69
CA ALA A 396 -11.14 -31.14 -19.72
C ALA A 396 -11.70 -29.71 -19.52
N GLU A 397 -11.45 -29.11 -18.35
CA GLU A 397 -11.89 -27.73 -18.05
C GLU A 397 -11.42 -26.76 -19.13
N GLU A 398 -10.17 -26.91 -19.62
CA GLU A 398 -9.59 -26.03 -20.63
C GLU A 398 -10.41 -26.00 -21.93
N GLN A 399 -10.92 -27.16 -22.35
CA GLN A 399 -11.75 -27.31 -23.55
C GLN A 399 -13.11 -26.65 -23.34
N VAL A 400 -13.74 -26.89 -22.18
CA VAL A 400 -15.02 -26.25 -21.83
C VAL A 400 -14.85 -24.73 -21.76
N ARG A 401 -13.74 -24.23 -21.20
CA ARG A 401 -13.41 -22.81 -21.14
C ARG A 401 -13.25 -22.21 -22.53
N MET A 402 -12.59 -22.91 -23.46
CA MET A 402 -12.49 -22.48 -24.85
C MET A 402 -13.86 -22.39 -25.53
N HIS A 403 -14.70 -23.42 -25.37
CA HIS A 403 -16.05 -23.43 -25.97
C HIS A 403 -16.92 -22.30 -25.42
N VAL A 404 -16.88 -22.04 -24.11
CA VAL A 404 -17.67 -20.97 -23.48
C VAL A 404 -17.12 -19.57 -23.83
N HIS A 405 -15.80 -19.43 -24.02
CA HIS A 405 -15.20 -18.18 -24.53
C HIS A 405 -15.59 -17.90 -25.98
N CYS A 406 -15.63 -18.95 -26.82
CA CYS A 406 -16.18 -18.87 -28.18
C CYS A 406 -17.67 -18.46 -28.14
N CYS A 407 -18.46 -19.06 -27.27
CA CYS A 407 -19.87 -18.69 -27.06
C CYS A 407 -20.04 -17.23 -26.62
N LEU A 408 -19.19 -16.73 -25.71
CA LEU A 408 -19.16 -15.31 -25.32
C LEU A 408 -18.84 -14.40 -26.51
N SER A 409 -17.85 -14.77 -27.32
CA SER A 409 -17.50 -14.03 -28.53
C SER A 409 -18.68 -13.99 -29.51
N LEU A 410 -19.35 -15.13 -29.73
CA LEU A 410 -20.57 -15.19 -30.54
C LEU A 410 -21.73 -14.36 -29.96
N CYS A 411 -21.91 -14.31 -28.64
CA CYS A 411 -22.90 -13.44 -27.98
C CYS A 411 -22.59 -11.94 -28.13
N LEU A 412 -21.33 -11.56 -28.33
CA LEU A 412 -20.94 -10.16 -28.62
C LEU A 412 -21.09 -9.83 -30.11
N LEU A 413 -20.95 -10.82 -30.99
CA LEU A 413 -21.11 -10.67 -32.45
C LEU A 413 -22.58 -10.73 -32.89
N TRP A 414 -23.34 -11.67 -32.34
CA TRP A 414 -24.75 -11.93 -32.64
C TRP A 414 -25.63 -11.42 -31.50
N GLU A 415 -26.96 -11.48 -31.68
CA GLU A 415 -27.87 -11.26 -30.55
C GLU A 415 -27.80 -12.46 -29.59
N PRO A 416 -27.52 -12.26 -28.28
CA PRO A 416 -27.43 -13.37 -27.34
C PRO A 416 -28.72 -14.22 -27.28
N SER A 417 -28.56 -15.54 -27.31
CA SER A 417 -29.67 -16.51 -27.33
C SER A 417 -30.04 -17.03 -25.94
N THR A 418 -31.35 -17.07 -25.64
CA THR A 418 -31.90 -17.60 -24.37
C THR A 418 -31.76 -19.11 -24.23
N SER A 419 -31.88 -19.85 -25.34
CA SER A 419 -31.72 -21.31 -25.39
C SER A 419 -30.26 -21.71 -25.15
N ALA A 420 -29.30 -20.98 -25.74
CA ALA A 420 -27.87 -21.21 -25.53
C ALA A 420 -27.47 -21.06 -24.05
N VAL A 421 -27.91 -19.98 -23.38
CA VAL A 421 -27.69 -19.79 -21.93
C VAL A 421 -28.35 -20.90 -21.12
N SER A 422 -29.53 -21.35 -21.53
CA SER A 422 -30.24 -22.41 -20.80
C SER A 422 -29.52 -23.75 -20.88
N THR A 423 -28.96 -24.10 -22.04
CA THR A 423 -28.12 -25.31 -22.19
C THR A 423 -26.86 -25.23 -21.33
N LEU A 424 -26.19 -24.07 -21.29
CA LEU A 424 -25.04 -23.86 -20.41
C LEU A 424 -25.42 -23.94 -18.92
N TRP A 425 -26.55 -23.36 -18.55
CA TRP A 425 -27.06 -23.42 -17.18
C TRP A 425 -27.37 -24.85 -16.72
N GLU A 426 -27.92 -25.70 -17.60
CA GLU A 426 -28.15 -27.11 -17.29
C GLU A 426 -26.86 -27.87 -16.98
N TYR A 427 -25.76 -27.52 -17.65
CA TYR A 427 -24.43 -28.07 -17.37
C TYR A 427 -23.89 -27.57 -16.03
N TYR A 428 -23.84 -26.24 -15.81
CA TYR A 428 -23.26 -25.66 -14.61
C TYR A 428 -24.08 -25.91 -13.34
N SER A 429 -25.42 -26.01 -13.43
CA SER A 429 -26.27 -26.32 -12.28
C SER A 429 -26.02 -27.74 -11.72
N LYS A 430 -25.60 -28.69 -12.55
CA LYS A 430 -25.18 -30.03 -12.12
C LYS A 430 -23.80 -29.99 -11.45
N ASN A 431 -22.88 -29.20 -12.00
CA ASN A 431 -21.48 -29.13 -11.59
C ASN A 431 -21.15 -27.94 -10.66
N LEU A 432 -22.15 -27.31 -10.04
CA LEU A 432 -21.97 -26.05 -9.30
C LEU A 432 -20.92 -26.15 -8.18
N SER A 433 -20.82 -27.32 -7.54
CA SER A 433 -19.86 -27.62 -6.47
C SER A 433 -18.42 -27.86 -6.95
N ALA A 434 -18.15 -27.84 -8.25
CA ALA A 434 -16.82 -28.01 -8.82
C ALA A 434 -15.97 -26.73 -8.68
N SER A 435 -14.65 -26.89 -8.57
CA SER A 435 -13.70 -25.79 -8.43
C SER A 435 -13.36 -25.08 -9.76
N PHE A 436 -13.63 -25.74 -10.90
CA PHE A 436 -13.29 -25.26 -12.25
C PHE A 436 -11.83 -24.76 -12.38
N THR A 437 -10.89 -25.48 -11.75
CA THR A 437 -9.47 -25.11 -11.68
C THR A 437 -8.66 -25.69 -12.83
N VAL A 438 -7.72 -24.91 -13.37
CA VAL A 438 -6.81 -25.33 -14.46
C VAL A 438 -5.38 -25.47 -13.93
N PRO A 439 -4.70 -26.61 -14.16
CA PRO A 439 -3.39 -26.91 -13.55
C PRO A 439 -2.28 -25.86 -13.78
N TRP A 440 -2.19 -25.25 -14.97
CA TRP A 440 -1.14 -24.26 -15.29
C TRP A 440 -1.52 -22.80 -14.98
N LEU A 441 -2.77 -22.51 -14.58
CA LEU A 441 -3.18 -21.15 -14.18
C LEU A 441 -2.60 -20.72 -12.82
N GLY A 442 -1.83 -21.61 -12.17
CA GLY A 442 -1.11 -21.37 -10.94
C GLY A 442 -2.00 -20.95 -9.76
N MET A 443 -1.37 -20.37 -8.73
CA MET A 443 -2.03 -19.85 -7.52
C MET A 443 -3.06 -18.75 -7.81
N SER A 444 -3.01 -18.10 -8.98
CA SER A 444 -4.03 -17.14 -9.44
C SER A 444 -5.40 -17.78 -9.68
N GLY A 445 -5.44 -19.05 -10.12
CA GLY A 445 -6.69 -19.81 -10.27
C GLY A 445 -7.26 -20.38 -8.96
N LEU A 446 -6.47 -20.36 -7.87
CA LEU A 446 -6.89 -20.65 -6.49
C LEU A 446 -7.43 -19.39 -5.78
N GLY A 447 -7.31 -18.21 -6.41
CA GLY A 447 -7.75 -16.91 -5.90
C GLY A 447 -9.27 -16.70 -5.91
N THR A 448 -10.06 -17.72 -6.20
CA THR A 448 -11.54 -17.67 -6.32
C THR A 448 -12.29 -17.65 -4.99
N LEU A 449 -11.58 -17.45 -3.87
CA LEU A 449 -12.19 -17.12 -2.59
C LEU A 449 -11.94 -15.64 -2.34
N SER A 450 -12.77 -14.78 -2.93
CA SER A 450 -12.81 -13.35 -2.60
C SER A 450 -12.82 -13.20 -1.07
N LYS A 451 -11.74 -12.63 -0.53
CA LYS A 451 -11.52 -12.58 0.92
C LYS A 451 -12.53 -11.66 1.61
N THR A 452 -13.04 -10.66 0.90
CA THR A 452 -13.99 -9.69 1.44
C THR A 452 -15.28 -9.60 0.62
N PRO A 453 -16.39 -9.12 1.21
CA PRO A 453 -17.65 -8.88 0.50
C PRO A 453 -17.53 -7.90 -0.66
N LEU A 454 -16.80 -6.79 -0.50
CA LEU A 454 -16.59 -5.82 -1.57
C LEU A 454 -15.86 -6.44 -2.77
N ALA A 455 -14.83 -7.25 -2.53
CA ALA A 455 -14.11 -7.97 -3.59
C ALA A 455 -15.03 -8.94 -4.36
N LEU A 456 -15.94 -9.63 -3.65
CA LEU A 456 -16.94 -10.50 -4.28
C LEU A 456 -17.90 -9.69 -5.16
N LEU A 457 -18.31 -8.51 -4.69
CA LEU A 457 -19.16 -7.61 -5.44
C LEU A 457 -18.45 -7.02 -6.67
N GLU A 458 -17.19 -6.61 -6.55
CA GLU A 458 -16.36 -6.14 -7.66
C GLU A 458 -16.16 -7.23 -8.72
N GLN A 459 -15.96 -8.47 -8.28
CA GLN A 459 -15.91 -9.62 -9.18
C GLN A 459 -17.23 -9.78 -9.94
N ALA A 460 -18.39 -9.64 -9.29
CA ALA A 460 -19.69 -9.63 -9.96
C ALA A 460 -19.84 -8.45 -10.93
N ARG A 461 -19.38 -7.23 -10.57
CA ARG A 461 -19.37 -6.05 -11.46
C ARG A 461 -18.53 -6.29 -12.72
N SER A 462 -17.36 -6.93 -12.56
CA SER A 462 -16.48 -7.28 -13.69
C SER A 462 -17.09 -8.31 -14.64
N CYS A 463 -18.03 -9.13 -14.18
CA CYS A 463 -18.80 -10.06 -15.02
C CYS A 463 -19.93 -9.33 -15.77
N CYS A 464 -20.44 -8.23 -15.22
CA CYS A 464 -21.52 -7.44 -15.79
C CYS A 464 -21.08 -6.48 -16.92
N SER A 465 -19.78 -6.25 -17.05
CA SER A 465 -19.17 -5.31 -18.02
C SER A 465 -18.14 -6.04 -18.91
N PRO A 466 -18.59 -6.92 -19.82
CA PRO A 466 -17.68 -7.67 -20.68
C PRO A 466 -16.90 -6.72 -21.60
N SER A 467 -15.60 -6.97 -21.75
CA SER A 467 -14.73 -6.19 -22.62
C SER A 467 -15.12 -6.36 -24.09
N PRO A 468 -14.99 -5.32 -24.94
CA PRO A 468 -15.26 -5.43 -26.36
C PRO A 468 -14.39 -6.51 -27.04
N LEU A 469 -14.92 -7.14 -28.09
CA LEU A 469 -14.34 -8.31 -28.76
C LEU A 469 -12.87 -8.11 -29.22
N HIS A 470 -12.52 -6.91 -29.71
CA HIS A 470 -11.18 -6.56 -30.19
C HIS A 470 -10.26 -5.97 -29.11
N SER A 471 -10.72 -5.89 -27.86
CA SER A 471 -9.92 -5.35 -26.77
C SER A 471 -8.91 -6.39 -26.26
N PRO A 472 -7.71 -5.95 -25.81
CA PRO A 472 -6.74 -6.85 -25.18
C PRO A 472 -7.32 -7.54 -23.92
N GLY A 473 -8.31 -6.91 -23.27
CA GLY A 473 -9.03 -7.46 -22.12
C GLY A 473 -9.84 -8.72 -22.46
N HIS A 474 -10.41 -8.84 -23.67
CA HIS A 474 -11.18 -10.01 -24.09
C HIS A 474 -10.29 -11.25 -24.30
N THR A 475 -9.10 -11.06 -24.86
CA THR A 475 -8.10 -12.14 -25.01
C THR A 475 -7.49 -12.52 -23.65
N GLN A 476 -7.25 -11.52 -22.78
CA GLN A 476 -6.73 -11.75 -21.43
C GLN A 476 -7.72 -12.51 -20.54
N LEU A 477 -9.03 -12.35 -20.76
CA LEU A 477 -10.10 -13.06 -20.04
C LEU A 477 -9.87 -14.58 -20.02
N TYR A 478 -9.46 -15.16 -21.14
CA TYR A 478 -9.19 -16.58 -21.26
C TYR A 478 -8.03 -17.03 -20.34
N ARG A 479 -7.08 -16.14 -20.08
CA ARG A 479 -5.90 -16.38 -19.22
C ARG A 479 -6.12 -16.04 -17.75
N SER A 480 -7.24 -15.38 -17.39
CA SER A 480 -7.49 -14.92 -16.01
C SER A 480 -8.75 -15.50 -15.38
N ALA A 481 -9.72 -15.98 -16.17
CA ALA A 481 -11.01 -16.45 -15.69
C ALA A 481 -11.21 -17.95 -15.94
N ASN A 482 -11.98 -18.61 -15.07
CA ASN A 482 -12.44 -19.98 -15.30
C ASN A 482 -13.69 -20.02 -16.20
N SER A 483 -14.02 -21.20 -16.70
CA SER A 483 -15.21 -21.46 -17.53
C SER A 483 -16.53 -20.92 -16.94
N PHE A 484 -16.74 -21.02 -15.61
CA PHE A 484 -17.92 -20.48 -14.93
C PHE A 484 -17.99 -18.95 -14.95
N HIS A 485 -16.87 -18.25 -14.74
CA HIS A 485 -16.81 -16.78 -14.81
C HIS A 485 -17.07 -16.23 -16.21
N ILE A 486 -16.66 -16.97 -17.24
CA ILE A 486 -16.96 -16.62 -18.64
C ILE A 486 -18.46 -16.85 -18.89
N PHE A 487 -19.04 -17.95 -18.39
CA PHE A 487 -20.48 -18.18 -18.45
C PHE A 487 -21.28 -17.05 -17.77
N LEU A 488 -20.86 -16.55 -16.61
CA LEU A 488 -21.54 -15.43 -15.95
C LEU A 488 -21.56 -14.15 -16.79
N ARG A 489 -20.55 -13.91 -17.64
CA ARG A 489 -20.54 -12.79 -18.60
C ARG A 489 -21.54 -13.01 -19.72
N VAL A 490 -21.63 -14.24 -20.23
CA VAL A 490 -22.65 -14.63 -21.21
C VAL A 490 -24.05 -14.43 -20.64
N LEU A 491 -24.26 -14.87 -19.39
CA LEU A 491 -25.52 -14.68 -18.67
C LEU A 491 -25.86 -13.20 -18.49
N ALA A 492 -24.89 -12.38 -18.07
CA ALA A 492 -25.08 -10.95 -17.89
C ALA A 492 -25.48 -10.26 -19.20
N LEU A 493 -24.84 -10.59 -20.33
CA LEU A 493 -25.21 -10.07 -21.66
C LEU A 493 -26.64 -10.42 -22.04
N CYS A 494 -27.10 -11.65 -21.78
CA CYS A 494 -28.48 -12.05 -22.06
C CYS A 494 -29.50 -11.35 -21.14
N LEU A 495 -29.15 -11.10 -19.88
CA LEU A 495 -30.03 -10.43 -18.92
C LEU A 495 -30.12 -8.91 -19.14
N ALA A 496 -29.09 -8.30 -19.74
CA ALA A 496 -29.05 -6.88 -20.08
C ALA A 496 -29.88 -6.50 -21.33
N GLN A 497 -30.44 -7.48 -22.06
CA GLN A 497 -31.24 -7.19 -23.25
C GLN A 497 -32.62 -6.61 -22.89
N ASP A 498 -32.86 -5.35 -23.26
CA ASP A 498 -34.12 -4.65 -23.03
C ASP A 498 -35.07 -4.76 -24.24
N ARG A 499 -35.59 -5.97 -24.51
CA ARG A 499 -36.62 -6.18 -25.56
C ARG A 499 -37.94 -6.72 -25.00
N ALA A 500 -39.04 -6.22 -25.57
CA ALA A 500 -40.44 -6.65 -25.41
C ALA A 500 -40.81 -7.21 -24.02
N GLY A 501 -40.94 -6.33 -23.02
CA GLY A 501 -41.54 -6.66 -21.72
C GLY A 501 -40.72 -7.58 -20.80
N GLY A 502 -39.41 -7.76 -21.05
CA GLY A 502 -38.52 -8.53 -20.18
C GLY A 502 -38.77 -10.05 -20.19
N VAL A 503 -39.44 -10.57 -21.23
CA VAL A 503 -39.77 -12.00 -21.34
C VAL A 503 -38.52 -12.91 -21.29
N PRO A 504 -37.41 -12.63 -22.03
CA PRO A 504 -36.17 -13.41 -21.95
C PRO A 504 -35.57 -13.46 -20.53
N GLN A 505 -35.54 -12.31 -19.88
CA GLN A 505 -35.02 -12.13 -18.52
C GLN A 505 -35.83 -12.93 -17.49
N ARG A 506 -37.17 -12.89 -17.59
CA ARG A 506 -38.08 -13.66 -16.73
C ARG A 506 -37.95 -15.17 -16.93
N GLN A 507 -37.81 -15.63 -18.17
CA GLN A 507 -37.62 -17.05 -18.48
C GLN A 507 -36.31 -17.61 -17.91
N ILE A 508 -35.20 -16.89 -18.11
CA ILE A 508 -33.90 -17.29 -17.56
C ILE A 508 -33.93 -17.28 -16.03
N LYS A 509 -34.49 -16.22 -15.43
CA LYS A 509 -34.68 -16.12 -13.97
C LYS A 509 -35.48 -17.31 -13.40
N GLY A 510 -36.62 -17.65 -14.01
CA GLY A 510 -37.44 -18.79 -13.58
C GLY A 510 -36.70 -20.14 -13.70
N ARG A 511 -35.90 -20.33 -14.76
CA ARG A 511 -35.06 -21.53 -14.94
C ARG A 511 -33.92 -21.61 -13.92
N ILE A 512 -33.36 -20.49 -13.50
CA ILE A 512 -32.35 -20.46 -12.43
C ILE A 512 -33.00 -20.82 -11.09
N TYR A 513 -34.10 -20.15 -10.72
CA TYR A 513 -34.77 -20.35 -9.42
C TYR A 513 -35.30 -21.78 -9.24
N SER A 514 -35.82 -22.41 -10.30
CA SER A 514 -36.37 -23.78 -10.23
C SER A 514 -35.32 -24.86 -9.94
N LYS A 515 -34.03 -24.62 -10.18
CA LYS A 515 -32.96 -25.58 -9.89
C LYS A 515 -32.50 -25.58 -8.43
N PHE A 516 -32.86 -24.56 -7.66
CA PHE A 516 -32.50 -24.44 -6.25
C PHE A 516 -33.67 -24.88 -5.36
N SER A 517 -33.55 -26.09 -4.81
CA SER A 517 -34.42 -26.61 -3.77
C SER A 517 -33.71 -26.57 -2.41
N SER A 518 -34.47 -26.67 -1.31
CA SER A 518 -33.91 -26.78 0.05
C SER A 518 -32.84 -27.89 0.14
N LYS A 519 -33.12 -29.07 -0.44
CA LYS A 519 -32.16 -30.18 -0.52
C LYS A 519 -30.90 -29.82 -1.30
N LYS A 520 -31.04 -29.18 -2.47
CA LYS A 520 -29.89 -28.80 -3.30
C LYS A 520 -29.00 -27.77 -2.60
N MET A 521 -29.58 -26.81 -1.88
CA MET A 521 -28.84 -25.79 -1.12
C MET A 521 -27.99 -26.43 -0.02
N GLN A 522 -28.51 -27.46 0.67
CA GLN A 522 -27.79 -28.16 1.73
C GLN A 522 -26.66 -29.07 1.23
N GLU A 523 -26.72 -29.53 -0.04
CA GLU A 523 -25.72 -30.38 -0.68
C GLU A 523 -24.55 -29.60 -1.32
N LEU A 524 -24.60 -28.25 -1.35
CA LEU A 524 -23.55 -27.45 -1.94
C LEU A 524 -22.25 -27.50 -1.11
N SER A 525 -21.12 -27.64 -1.79
CA SER A 525 -19.79 -27.45 -1.18
C SER A 525 -19.51 -25.96 -0.94
N GLU A 526 -18.42 -25.61 -0.24
CA GLU A 526 -18.00 -24.21 -0.07
C GLU A 526 -17.75 -23.52 -1.43
N ALA A 527 -17.17 -24.24 -2.40
CA ALA A 527 -17.02 -23.75 -3.77
C ALA A 527 -18.38 -23.56 -4.47
N GLY A 528 -19.32 -24.49 -4.25
CA GLY A 528 -20.68 -24.38 -4.79
C GLY A 528 -21.47 -23.19 -4.23
N LEU A 529 -21.30 -22.92 -2.93
CA LEU A 529 -21.92 -21.76 -2.29
C LEU A 529 -21.30 -20.44 -2.79
N MET A 530 -19.98 -20.38 -3.02
CA MET A 530 -19.36 -19.21 -3.66
C MET A 530 -19.87 -18.97 -5.08
N ASN A 531 -19.95 -20.03 -5.89
CA ASN A 531 -20.49 -19.95 -7.25
C ASN A 531 -21.97 -19.51 -7.25
N PHE A 532 -22.76 -19.99 -6.27
CA PHE A 532 -24.13 -19.54 -6.04
C PHE A 532 -24.19 -18.04 -5.72
N LEU A 533 -23.37 -17.55 -4.79
CA LEU A 533 -23.36 -16.15 -4.39
C LEU A 533 -22.98 -15.25 -5.57
N LEU A 534 -21.92 -15.60 -6.30
CA LEU A 534 -21.47 -14.83 -7.47
C LEU A 534 -22.54 -14.80 -8.58
N LEU A 535 -23.22 -15.93 -8.83
CA LEU A 535 -24.35 -16.00 -9.76
C LEU A 535 -25.48 -15.04 -9.37
N PHE A 536 -25.96 -15.10 -8.13
CA PHE A 536 -27.06 -14.26 -7.68
C PHE A 536 -26.69 -12.77 -7.64
N LEU A 537 -25.43 -12.43 -7.32
CA LEU A 537 -24.95 -11.04 -7.39
C LEU A 537 -24.90 -10.50 -8.83
N VAL A 538 -24.51 -11.33 -9.81
CA VAL A 538 -24.54 -10.96 -11.24
C VAL A 538 -25.98 -10.76 -11.72
N VAL A 539 -26.89 -11.68 -11.37
CA VAL A 539 -28.32 -11.55 -11.71
C VAL A 539 -28.92 -10.31 -11.05
N ALA A 540 -28.61 -10.06 -9.77
CA ALA A 540 -29.11 -8.90 -9.02
C ALA A 540 -28.62 -7.55 -9.56
N GLN A 541 -27.47 -7.52 -10.27
CA GLN A 541 -27.00 -6.29 -10.92
C GLN A 541 -27.67 -5.98 -12.26
N GLN A 542 -28.16 -7.01 -12.96
CA GLN A 542 -28.74 -6.89 -14.31
C GLN A 542 -30.28 -6.89 -14.30
N VAL A 543 -30.89 -7.33 -13.20
CA VAL A 543 -32.35 -7.48 -13.02
C VAL A 543 -32.81 -6.65 -11.82
N GLU A 544 -34.12 -6.55 -11.59
CA GLU A 544 -34.72 -5.96 -10.39
C GLU A 544 -34.10 -6.53 -9.10
N LEU A 545 -33.33 -5.68 -8.40
CA LEU A 545 -32.51 -6.04 -7.23
C LEU A 545 -33.33 -6.65 -6.09
N GLU A 546 -34.51 -6.10 -5.80
CA GLU A 546 -35.36 -6.52 -4.67
C GLU A 546 -35.83 -7.98 -4.80
N ASP A 547 -36.35 -8.37 -5.96
CA ASP A 547 -36.87 -9.73 -6.19
C ASP A 547 -35.74 -10.77 -6.12
N VAL A 548 -34.59 -10.48 -6.75
CA VAL A 548 -33.44 -11.40 -6.75
C VAL A 548 -32.83 -11.53 -5.37
N ALA A 549 -32.69 -10.42 -4.65
CA ALA A 549 -32.12 -10.43 -3.30
C ALA A 549 -33.06 -11.08 -2.28
N SER A 550 -34.37 -10.82 -2.35
CA SER A 550 -35.37 -11.51 -1.52
C SER A 550 -35.27 -13.02 -1.73
N ARG A 551 -35.24 -13.46 -2.99
CA ARG A 551 -35.12 -14.88 -3.31
C ARG A 551 -33.77 -15.49 -2.89
N ALA A 552 -32.67 -14.76 -3.04
CA ALA A 552 -31.35 -15.19 -2.58
C ALA A 552 -31.35 -15.40 -1.05
N CYS A 553 -31.95 -14.46 -0.31
CA CYS A 553 -32.07 -14.54 1.14
C CYS A 553 -32.94 -15.73 1.59
N GLU A 554 -34.08 -15.99 0.93
CA GLU A 554 -34.90 -17.17 1.19
C GLU A 554 -34.10 -18.48 0.98
N LEU A 555 -33.36 -18.57 -0.13
CA LEU A 555 -32.58 -19.76 -0.46
C LEU A 555 -31.41 -19.98 0.52
N LEU A 556 -30.73 -18.90 0.94
CA LEU A 556 -29.71 -18.97 1.99
C LEU A 556 -30.30 -19.35 3.35
N GLY A 557 -31.57 -19.02 3.61
CA GLY A 557 -32.31 -19.43 4.80
C GLY A 557 -32.61 -20.93 4.90
N PHE A 558 -32.48 -21.69 3.81
CA PHE A 558 -32.65 -23.16 3.84
C PHE A 558 -31.45 -23.93 4.40
N LEU A 559 -30.31 -23.25 4.61
CA LEU A 559 -29.12 -23.84 5.20
C LEU A 559 -29.31 -24.01 6.73
N PRO A 560 -28.88 -25.14 7.33
CA PRO A 560 -29.09 -25.40 8.74
C PRO A 560 -28.35 -24.39 9.64
N SER A 561 -28.92 -24.05 10.80
CA SER A 561 -28.30 -23.12 11.77
C SER A 561 -26.93 -23.59 12.27
N ASN A 562 -26.70 -24.91 12.29
CA ASN A 562 -25.43 -25.56 12.66
C ASN A 562 -24.49 -25.82 11.47
N CYS A 563 -24.48 -24.95 10.44
CA CYS A 563 -23.52 -25.05 9.35
C CYS A 563 -22.05 -25.02 9.82
N PRO A 564 -21.13 -25.66 9.07
CA PRO A 564 -19.69 -25.49 9.27
C PRO A 564 -19.30 -24.00 9.24
N PRO A 565 -18.27 -23.59 9.99
CA PRO A 565 -17.85 -22.20 10.07
C PRO A 565 -17.42 -21.62 8.71
N GLY A 566 -16.83 -22.42 7.82
CA GLY A 566 -16.51 -21.99 6.46
C GLY A 566 -17.76 -21.60 5.67
N HIS A 567 -18.82 -22.42 5.70
CA HIS A 567 -20.10 -22.11 5.06
C HIS A 567 -20.76 -20.86 5.66
N ARG A 568 -20.75 -20.73 7.00
CA ARG A 568 -21.30 -19.55 7.70
C ARG A 568 -20.59 -18.25 7.26
N THR A 569 -19.27 -18.31 7.11
CA THR A 569 -18.46 -17.19 6.61
C THR A 569 -18.94 -16.74 5.23
N LEU A 570 -19.18 -17.69 4.32
CA LEU A 570 -19.64 -17.39 2.97
C LEU A 570 -21.06 -16.82 2.95
N ILE A 571 -21.98 -17.38 3.75
CA ILE A 571 -23.34 -16.84 3.87
C ILE A 571 -23.30 -15.37 4.30
N TRP A 572 -22.52 -15.05 5.33
CA TRP A 572 -22.39 -13.67 5.80
C TRP A 572 -21.77 -12.76 4.75
N ARG A 573 -20.73 -13.21 4.03
CA ARG A 573 -20.14 -12.45 2.92
C ARG A 573 -21.15 -12.18 1.81
N GLY A 574 -21.95 -13.18 1.43
CA GLY A 574 -23.00 -13.04 0.42
C GLY A 574 -24.06 -12.03 0.83
N GLN A 575 -24.53 -12.12 2.08
CA GLN A 575 -25.50 -11.20 2.66
C GLN A 575 -24.95 -9.76 2.74
N LEU A 576 -23.71 -9.58 3.20
CA LEU A 576 -23.02 -8.28 3.22
C LEU A 576 -22.78 -7.72 1.81
N SER A 577 -22.50 -8.56 0.81
CA SER A 577 -22.35 -8.14 -0.58
C SER A 577 -23.68 -7.67 -1.18
N LEU A 578 -24.80 -8.30 -0.80
CA LEU A 578 -26.15 -7.82 -1.13
C LEU A 578 -26.43 -6.48 -0.42
N LEU A 579 -26.02 -6.29 0.84
CA LEU A 579 -26.13 -4.99 1.52
C LEU A 579 -25.39 -3.88 0.80
N LEU A 580 -24.17 -4.14 0.32
CA LEU A 580 -23.39 -3.19 -0.49
C LEU A 580 -24.07 -2.88 -1.84
N LEU A 581 -24.87 -3.79 -2.41
CA LEU A 581 -25.70 -3.52 -3.59
C LEU A 581 -26.93 -2.66 -3.26
N PHE A 582 -27.55 -2.88 -2.09
CA PHE A 582 -28.72 -2.14 -1.62
C PHE A 582 -28.44 -0.66 -1.30
N GLN A 583 -27.18 -0.27 -1.16
CA GLN A 583 -26.74 1.13 -1.01
C GLN A 583 -27.14 2.06 -2.17
N ARG A 584 -27.79 1.53 -3.22
CA ARG A 584 -28.45 2.29 -4.31
C ARG A 584 -29.82 2.88 -3.93
N GLY A 585 -30.17 2.95 -2.64
CA GLY A 585 -31.36 3.66 -2.15
C GLY A 585 -32.47 2.78 -1.55
N LEU A 586 -32.18 1.51 -1.21
CA LEU A 586 -33.14 0.58 -0.60
C LEU A 586 -32.85 0.38 0.89
N ASP A 587 -33.89 0.26 1.73
CA ASP A 587 -33.72 0.05 3.18
C ASP A 587 -33.11 -1.31 3.48
N VAL A 588 -31.95 -1.28 4.14
CA VAL A 588 -31.15 -2.46 4.52
C VAL A 588 -31.64 -3.09 5.83
N GLY A 589 -32.59 -2.45 6.53
CA GLY A 589 -32.96 -2.78 7.90
C GLY A 589 -33.38 -4.24 8.17
N ALA A 590 -34.11 -4.89 7.26
CA ALA A 590 -34.56 -6.28 7.45
C ALA A 590 -33.40 -7.28 7.39
N GLN A 591 -32.48 -7.09 6.44
CA GLN A 591 -31.33 -7.96 6.24
C GLN A 591 -30.23 -7.70 7.27
N ALA A 592 -30.03 -6.43 7.67
CA ALA A 592 -29.18 -6.08 8.80
C ALA A 592 -29.64 -6.74 10.12
N ASN A 593 -30.95 -6.77 10.39
CA ASN A 593 -31.50 -7.45 11.57
C ASN A 593 -31.25 -8.97 11.56
N TRP A 594 -31.43 -9.63 10.41
CA TRP A 594 -31.14 -11.06 10.29
C TRP A 594 -29.66 -11.34 10.57
N LEU A 595 -28.76 -10.59 9.94
CA LEU A 595 -27.31 -10.70 10.15
C LEU A 595 -26.92 -10.44 11.61
N ALA A 596 -27.50 -9.40 12.23
CA ALA A 596 -27.29 -9.09 13.64
C ALA A 596 -27.71 -10.24 14.55
N SER A 597 -28.87 -10.86 14.32
CA SER A 597 -29.34 -12.01 15.11
C SER A 597 -28.40 -13.22 15.01
N SER A 598 -27.89 -13.50 13.80
CA SER A 598 -26.93 -14.57 13.53
C SER A 598 -25.56 -14.30 14.17
N PHE A 599 -25.12 -13.04 14.14
CA PHE A 599 -23.90 -12.58 14.79
C PHE A 599 -23.99 -12.71 16.32
N ILE A 600 -25.10 -12.29 16.95
CA ILE A 600 -25.33 -12.41 18.40
C ILE A 600 -25.23 -13.87 18.85
N GLN A 601 -25.86 -14.79 18.12
CA GLN A 601 -25.80 -16.21 18.46
C GLN A 601 -24.37 -16.77 18.38
N THR A 602 -23.61 -16.38 17.35
CA THR A 602 -22.22 -16.82 17.15
C THR A 602 -21.29 -16.19 18.19
N ALA A 603 -21.48 -14.93 18.56
CA ALA A 603 -20.72 -14.25 19.62
C ALA A 603 -20.98 -14.89 21.00
N LYS A 604 -22.21 -15.31 21.30
CA LYS A 604 -22.54 -16.08 22.51
C LYS A 604 -21.84 -17.44 22.55
N GLU A 605 -21.80 -18.16 21.43
CA GLU A 605 -21.04 -19.43 21.30
C GLU A 605 -19.53 -19.21 21.53
N PHE A 606 -18.99 -18.10 21.02
CA PHE A 606 -17.58 -17.72 21.19
C PHE A 606 -17.22 -17.29 22.62
N TYR A 607 -18.14 -16.62 23.32
CA TYR A 607 -17.97 -16.19 24.71
C TYR A 607 -18.00 -17.36 25.71
N ASN A 608 -18.71 -18.44 25.39
CA ASN A 608 -18.87 -19.58 26.28
C ASN A 608 -17.51 -20.21 26.64
N LYS A 609 -17.21 -20.28 27.95
CA LYS A 609 -15.93 -20.81 28.48
C LYS A 609 -15.73 -22.31 28.21
N ASN A 610 -16.80 -23.04 27.88
CA ASN A 610 -16.77 -24.48 27.60
C ASN A 610 -16.49 -24.82 26.13
N THR A 611 -16.31 -23.82 25.25
CA THR A 611 -16.05 -24.04 23.82
C THR A 611 -14.59 -24.43 23.59
N ASP A 612 -14.36 -25.53 22.86
CA ASP A 612 -13.02 -26.01 22.51
C ASP A 612 -12.18 -24.95 21.80
N VAL A 613 -10.86 -24.95 22.04
CA VAL A 613 -9.93 -23.96 21.46
C VAL A 613 -9.91 -24.00 19.93
N SER A 614 -9.99 -25.20 19.32
CA SER A 614 -10.06 -25.38 17.87
C SER A 614 -11.37 -24.84 17.29
N ARG A 615 -12.49 -25.08 17.98
CA ARG A 615 -13.81 -24.55 17.60
C ARG A 615 -13.84 -23.03 17.70
N ARG A 616 -13.26 -22.45 18.75
CA ARG A 616 -13.14 -21.00 18.93
C ARG A 616 -12.35 -20.32 17.82
N LEU A 617 -11.21 -20.91 17.40
CA LEU A 617 -10.45 -20.44 16.23
C LEU A 617 -11.28 -20.50 14.94
N ALA A 618 -12.06 -21.57 14.76
CA ALA A 618 -12.91 -21.70 13.58
C ALA A 618 -14.09 -20.70 13.57
N LEU A 619 -14.65 -20.35 14.73
CA LEU A 619 -15.70 -19.33 14.88
C LEU A 619 -15.19 -17.90 14.61
N TRP A 620 -13.89 -17.65 14.77
CA TRP A 620 -13.30 -16.35 14.42
C TRP A 620 -13.35 -16.06 12.91
N GLY A 621 -13.27 -17.07 12.04
CA GLY A 621 -13.37 -16.87 10.58
C GLY A 621 -14.64 -16.11 10.13
N PRO A 622 -15.83 -16.57 10.56
CA PRO A 622 -17.08 -15.82 10.38
C PRO A 622 -17.07 -14.45 11.05
N LEU A 623 -16.67 -14.36 12.33
CA LEU A 623 -16.70 -13.10 13.10
C LEU A 623 -15.79 -12.03 12.49
N GLY A 624 -14.57 -12.40 12.09
CA GLY A 624 -13.65 -11.50 11.38
C GLY A 624 -14.20 -11.04 10.04
N SER A 625 -14.81 -11.94 9.26
CA SER A 625 -15.45 -11.56 7.98
C SER A 625 -16.66 -10.65 8.18
N TYR A 626 -17.37 -10.75 9.30
CA TYR A 626 -18.43 -9.81 9.68
C TYR A 626 -17.86 -8.43 9.99
N LEU A 627 -16.79 -8.35 10.79
CA LEU A 627 -16.12 -7.07 11.11
C LEU A 627 -15.61 -6.38 9.83
N GLU A 628 -14.90 -7.11 8.97
CA GLU A 628 -14.38 -6.58 7.70
C GLU A 628 -15.50 -6.11 6.78
N GLY A 629 -16.55 -6.93 6.61
CA GLY A 629 -17.65 -6.58 5.72
C GLY A 629 -18.54 -5.44 6.23
N VAL A 630 -18.77 -5.33 7.54
CA VAL A 630 -19.48 -4.19 8.11
C VAL A 630 -18.62 -2.93 8.00
N ALA A 631 -17.30 -3.01 8.21
CA ALA A 631 -16.41 -1.87 7.95
C ALA A 631 -16.53 -1.36 6.50
N GLU A 632 -16.51 -2.26 5.51
CA GLU A 632 -16.69 -1.89 4.10
C GLU A 632 -18.05 -1.20 3.84
N VAL A 633 -19.13 -1.65 4.49
CA VAL A 633 -20.46 -1.00 4.41
C VAL A 633 -20.42 0.44 4.93
N PHE A 634 -19.74 0.68 6.07
CA PHE A 634 -19.61 2.02 6.64
C PHE A 634 -18.64 2.93 5.86
N GLU A 635 -17.62 2.38 5.19
CA GLU A 635 -16.72 3.17 4.34
C GLU A 635 -17.35 3.57 3.01
N THR A 636 -18.27 2.75 2.49
CA THR A 636 -18.95 2.97 1.21
C THR A 636 -20.22 3.82 1.33
N SER A 637 -20.82 3.91 2.53
CA SER A 637 -22.03 4.72 2.79
C SER A 637 -21.67 6.11 3.33
N PRO A 638 -21.75 7.19 2.53
CA PRO A 638 -21.38 8.53 2.97
C PRO A 638 -22.40 9.19 3.92
N ASN A 639 -23.67 8.75 3.89
CA ASN A 639 -24.78 9.42 4.58
C ASN A 639 -25.44 8.59 5.70
N LEU A 640 -25.03 7.33 5.90
CA LEU A 640 -25.55 6.40 6.93
C LEU A 640 -27.09 6.43 7.07
N SER A 641 -27.80 6.44 5.95
CA SER A 641 -29.25 6.68 5.88
C SER A 641 -30.09 5.40 5.70
N LEU A 642 -29.47 4.23 5.67
CA LEU A 642 -30.09 2.95 5.28
C LEU A 642 -30.19 1.96 6.46
N SER A 643 -30.40 2.47 7.67
CA SER A 643 -30.52 1.66 8.88
C SER A 643 -29.24 0.87 9.24
N GLU A 644 -28.05 1.36 8.87
CA GLU A 644 -26.76 0.70 9.15
C GLU A 644 -26.48 0.56 10.66
N GLU A 645 -27.15 1.34 11.52
CA GLU A 645 -27.04 1.24 12.98
C GLU A 645 -27.39 -0.16 13.52
N LYS A 646 -28.25 -0.91 12.83
CA LYS A 646 -28.70 -2.25 13.24
C LYS A 646 -27.57 -3.29 13.17
N LEU A 647 -26.52 -3.03 12.39
CA LEU A 647 -25.33 -3.88 12.32
C LEU A 647 -24.47 -3.73 13.58
N LEU A 648 -24.59 -2.62 14.30
CA LEU A 648 -23.94 -2.38 15.59
C LEU A 648 -24.89 -2.81 16.72
N ASN A 649 -24.74 -4.04 17.20
CA ASN A 649 -25.70 -4.68 18.11
C ASN A 649 -25.06 -5.25 19.39
N GLU A 650 -25.89 -5.77 20.28
CA GLU A 650 -25.50 -6.41 21.56
C GLU A 650 -24.50 -7.57 21.43
N GLY A 651 -24.28 -8.13 20.24
CA GLY A 651 -23.28 -9.16 20.00
C GLY A 651 -21.86 -8.71 20.36
N PHE A 652 -21.57 -7.41 20.25
CA PHE A 652 -20.28 -6.85 20.63
C PHE A 652 -20.02 -6.90 22.14
N ASP A 653 -21.06 -6.85 22.97
CA ASP A 653 -20.95 -7.00 24.43
C ASP A 653 -20.43 -8.38 24.83
N TRP A 654 -20.74 -9.41 24.03
CA TRP A 654 -20.25 -10.77 24.22
C TRP A 654 -18.90 -11.01 23.54
N LEU A 655 -18.67 -10.40 22.37
CA LEU A 655 -17.45 -10.58 21.58
C LEU A 655 -16.23 -9.95 22.24
N LEU A 656 -16.33 -8.67 22.63
CA LEU A 656 -15.19 -7.87 23.08
C LEU A 656 -14.48 -8.46 24.32
N PRO A 657 -15.20 -8.90 25.39
CA PRO A 657 -14.55 -9.52 26.54
C PRO A 657 -13.96 -10.91 26.25
N ALA A 658 -14.43 -11.58 25.20
CA ALA A 658 -13.92 -12.88 24.78
C ALA A 658 -12.75 -12.78 23.79
N CYS A 659 -12.36 -11.61 23.28
CA CYS A 659 -11.28 -11.53 22.30
C CYS A 659 -9.88 -11.76 22.94
N ARG A 660 -9.00 -12.47 22.24
CA ARG A 660 -7.55 -12.46 22.48
C ARG A 660 -6.94 -11.17 21.94
N GLN A 661 -5.67 -10.89 22.25
CA GLN A 661 -5.01 -9.65 21.87
C GLN A 661 -5.08 -9.34 20.35
N SER A 662 -4.83 -10.33 19.49
CA SER A 662 -4.90 -10.15 18.03
C SER A 662 -6.32 -9.88 17.52
N GLU A 663 -7.28 -10.62 18.06
CA GLU A 663 -8.72 -10.51 17.73
C GLU A 663 -9.26 -9.14 18.19
N LEU A 664 -8.85 -8.71 19.37
CA LEU A 664 -9.19 -7.41 19.94
C LEU A 664 -8.60 -6.27 19.11
N ASN A 665 -7.35 -6.41 18.61
CA ASN A 665 -6.76 -5.41 17.73
C ASN A 665 -7.56 -5.25 16.42
N SER A 666 -8.06 -6.35 15.84
CA SER A 666 -8.94 -6.30 14.66
C SER A 666 -10.29 -5.64 14.99
N ALA A 667 -10.92 -5.98 16.12
CA ALA A 667 -12.18 -5.37 16.54
C ALA A 667 -12.04 -3.87 16.85
N LEU A 668 -10.93 -3.44 17.46
CA LEU A 668 -10.63 -2.03 17.69
C LEU A 668 -10.28 -1.29 16.39
N GLY A 669 -9.62 -1.95 15.43
CA GLY A 669 -9.41 -1.41 14.09
C GLY A 669 -10.74 -1.17 13.35
N PHE A 670 -11.66 -2.14 13.41
CA PHE A 670 -13.04 -1.98 12.92
C PHE A 670 -13.72 -0.76 13.55
N LEU A 671 -13.65 -0.62 14.88
CA LEU A 671 -14.26 0.49 15.60
C LEU A 671 -13.70 1.85 15.16
N GLN A 672 -12.41 1.95 14.85
CA GLN A 672 -11.81 3.18 14.33
C GLN A 672 -12.37 3.56 12.95
N ILE A 673 -12.58 2.57 12.07
CA ILE A 673 -13.17 2.79 10.75
C ILE A 673 -14.60 3.35 10.89
N VAL A 674 -15.41 2.72 11.75
CA VAL A 674 -16.78 3.17 12.03
C VAL A 674 -16.80 4.57 12.64
N LEU A 675 -15.99 4.85 13.67
CA LEU A 675 -15.89 6.18 14.28
C LEU A 675 -15.49 7.25 13.26
N ARG A 676 -14.55 6.94 12.37
CA ARG A 676 -14.12 7.85 11.29
C ARG A 676 -15.25 8.13 10.30
N SER A 677 -16.05 7.13 9.93
CA SER A 677 -17.19 7.31 9.01
C SER A 677 -18.25 8.27 9.58
N VAL A 678 -18.51 8.19 10.90
CA VAL A 678 -19.41 9.12 11.59
C VAL A 678 -18.81 10.54 11.69
N GLN A 679 -17.49 10.65 11.81
CA GLN A 679 -16.74 11.92 11.89
C GLN A 679 -16.49 12.62 10.54
N LEU A 680 -16.67 11.94 9.40
CA LEU A 680 -16.54 12.54 8.06
C LEU A 680 -17.84 13.20 7.57
N ALA A 681 -18.96 12.94 8.25
CA ALA A 681 -20.25 13.56 7.98
C ALA A 681 -20.50 15.03 8.48
N PRO A 682 -19.64 15.71 9.29
CA PRO A 682 -19.99 16.97 9.93
C PRO A 682 -19.67 18.23 9.11
N THR A 683 -19.87 18.22 7.78
CA THR A 683 -20.16 19.47 7.05
C THR A 683 -21.63 19.90 7.17
N LEU A 684 -22.44 19.20 7.97
CA LEU A 684 -23.89 19.41 8.12
C LEU A 684 -24.31 20.30 9.30
N ALA A 685 -23.38 20.92 10.02
CA ALA A 685 -23.70 21.89 11.06
C ALA A 685 -24.40 23.15 10.50
N TRP A 686 -24.27 23.43 9.21
CA TRP A 686 -24.75 24.65 8.54
C TRP A 686 -25.64 24.38 7.30
N ALA A 687 -26.43 23.30 7.28
CA ALA A 687 -27.32 22.96 6.14
C ALA A 687 -28.80 22.77 6.56
N PRO A 688 -29.78 23.06 5.66
CA PRO A 688 -31.21 23.19 5.99
C PRO A 688 -31.97 21.86 6.17
N ALA A 689 -33.26 21.96 6.49
CA ALA A 689 -34.13 20.98 7.19
C ALA A 689 -34.31 19.55 6.61
N THR A 690 -33.83 19.24 5.40
CA THR A 690 -33.77 17.84 4.90
C THR A 690 -32.70 16.99 5.61
N THR A 691 -31.90 17.61 6.46
CA THR A 691 -30.80 17.02 7.25
C THR A 691 -31.23 16.44 8.62
N SER A 692 -32.51 16.50 8.99
CA SER A 692 -33.00 16.01 10.30
C SER A 692 -32.93 14.48 10.44
N VAL A 693 -33.35 13.74 9.41
CA VAL A 693 -33.35 12.25 9.42
C VAL A 693 -31.94 11.70 9.41
N VAL A 694 -31.03 12.32 8.65
CA VAL A 694 -29.60 11.98 8.63
C VAL A 694 -29.00 12.23 10.01
N LYS A 695 -29.25 13.40 10.62
CA LYS A 695 -28.81 13.69 12.00
C LYS A 695 -29.35 12.69 13.03
N GLU A 696 -30.60 12.26 12.90
CA GLU A 696 -31.22 11.27 13.80
C GLU A 696 -30.61 9.87 13.64
N ARG A 697 -30.26 9.45 12.40
CA ARG A 697 -29.60 8.16 12.16
C ARG A 697 -28.12 8.17 12.56
N HIS A 698 -27.39 9.26 12.31
CA HIS A 698 -26.04 9.44 12.87
C HIS A 698 -26.07 9.47 14.41
N LEU A 699 -27.10 10.06 15.02
CA LEU A 699 -27.30 10.00 16.47
C LEU A 699 -27.57 8.56 16.93
N SER A 700 -28.36 7.78 16.18
CA SER A 700 -28.63 6.38 16.48
C SER A 700 -27.36 5.52 16.44
N VAL A 701 -26.52 5.68 15.40
CA VAL A 701 -25.20 5.04 15.32
C VAL A 701 -24.30 5.46 16.48
N ALA A 702 -24.29 6.74 16.85
CA ALA A 702 -23.54 7.20 18.01
C ALA A 702 -24.04 6.55 19.31
N THR A 703 -25.36 6.45 19.52
CA THR A 703 -25.94 5.81 20.70
C THR A 703 -25.60 4.32 20.80
N THR A 704 -25.59 3.58 19.69
CA THR A 704 -25.19 2.15 19.71
C THR A 704 -23.71 1.98 20.00
N LEU A 705 -22.84 2.87 19.49
CA LEU A 705 -21.41 2.90 19.83
C LEU A 705 -21.18 3.17 21.34
N TRP A 706 -21.92 4.12 21.91
CA TRP A 706 -21.85 4.41 23.34
C TRP A 706 -22.37 3.26 24.20
N ALA A 707 -23.41 2.54 23.76
CA ALA A 707 -23.98 1.43 24.51
C ALA A 707 -23.07 0.20 24.54
N HIS A 708 -22.55 -0.23 23.38
CA HIS A 708 -21.90 -1.54 23.26
C HIS A 708 -20.36 -1.51 23.35
N PHE A 709 -19.71 -0.41 22.96
CA PHE A 709 -18.24 -0.36 22.90
C PHE A 709 -17.63 0.42 24.06
N PHE A 710 -18.19 1.59 24.40
CA PHE A 710 -17.58 2.48 25.40
C PHE A 710 -17.42 1.86 26.81
N PRO A 711 -18.40 1.10 27.38
CA PRO A 711 -18.24 0.49 28.70
C PRO A 711 -17.06 -0.47 28.77
N PHE A 712 -16.84 -1.23 27.70
CA PHE A 712 -15.71 -2.15 27.59
C PHE A 712 -14.37 -1.40 27.47
N LEU A 713 -14.28 -0.35 26.64
CA LEU A 713 -13.07 0.47 26.57
C LEU A 713 -12.72 1.11 27.93
N ARG A 714 -13.75 1.54 28.68
CA ARG A 714 -13.59 2.10 30.02
C ARG A 714 -13.10 1.07 31.03
N SER A 715 -13.43 -0.21 30.89
CA SER A 715 -12.89 -1.26 31.75
C SER A 715 -11.42 -1.59 31.41
N LEU A 716 -11.06 -1.55 30.12
CA LEU A 716 -9.70 -1.80 29.64
C LEU A 716 -8.68 -0.72 30.03
N ARG A 717 -9.11 0.48 30.41
CA ARG A 717 -8.22 1.62 30.74
C ARG A 717 -7.20 1.31 31.85
N LEU A 718 -7.55 0.40 32.78
CA LEU A 718 -6.71 -0.01 33.91
C LEU A 718 -5.91 -1.29 33.63
N SER A 719 -5.96 -1.80 32.39
CA SER A 719 -5.15 -2.96 31.99
C SER A 719 -3.66 -2.64 32.09
N GLN A 720 -2.87 -3.61 32.53
CA GLN A 720 -1.40 -3.48 32.61
C GLN A 720 -0.73 -3.48 31.23
N THR A 721 -1.39 -4.04 30.21
CA THR A 721 -0.91 -4.07 28.82
C THR A 721 -2.02 -3.59 27.88
N PRO A 722 -2.32 -2.28 27.84
CA PRO A 722 -3.39 -1.77 27.00
C PRO A 722 -3.07 -1.95 25.50
N PRO A 723 -4.03 -2.38 24.68
CA PRO A 723 -3.88 -2.37 23.23
C PRO A 723 -3.62 -0.95 22.74
N VAL A 724 -2.77 -0.83 21.74
CA VAL A 724 -2.36 0.46 21.17
C VAL A 724 -3.56 1.20 20.56
N GLN A 725 -4.46 0.44 19.91
CA GLN A 725 -5.68 0.90 19.27
C GLN A 725 -6.73 1.43 20.28
N LEU A 726 -6.58 1.14 21.58
CA LEU A 726 -7.46 1.67 22.63
C LEU A 726 -7.36 3.19 22.72
N ALA A 727 -6.13 3.74 22.61
CA ALA A 727 -5.90 5.18 22.62
C ALA A 727 -6.66 5.88 21.48
N ASP A 728 -6.56 5.31 20.28
CA ASP A 728 -7.15 5.86 19.06
C ASP A 728 -8.68 5.77 19.10
N ALA A 729 -9.23 4.64 19.57
CA ALA A 729 -10.67 4.46 19.74
C ALA A 729 -11.22 5.43 20.81
N ALA A 730 -10.53 5.57 21.94
CA ALA A 730 -10.90 6.54 22.99
C ALA A 730 -10.82 7.99 22.47
N ALA A 731 -9.81 8.32 21.65
CA ALA A 731 -9.73 9.61 20.98
C ALA A 731 -10.93 9.81 20.05
N GLY A 732 -11.29 8.80 19.25
CA GLY A 732 -12.47 8.84 18.39
C GLY A 732 -13.79 9.07 19.15
N PHE A 733 -13.98 8.45 20.32
CA PHE A 733 -15.11 8.76 21.20
C PHE A 733 -15.06 10.16 21.80
N THR A 734 -13.87 10.68 22.10
CA THR A 734 -13.71 12.06 22.60
C THR A 734 -14.11 13.08 21.53
N LEU A 735 -13.77 12.80 20.26
CA LEU A 735 -14.19 13.59 19.10
C LEU A 735 -15.70 13.45 18.84
N LEU A 736 -16.25 12.23 18.92
CA LEU A 736 -17.69 12.01 18.79
C LEU A 736 -18.49 12.79 19.86
N ALA A 737 -17.99 12.82 21.11
CA ALA A 737 -18.58 13.60 22.19
C ALA A 737 -18.46 15.13 21.98
N PHE A 738 -17.48 15.57 21.20
CA PHE A 738 -17.32 16.98 20.81
C PHE A 738 -18.29 17.35 19.68
N ASP A 739 -18.40 16.52 18.65
CA ASP A 739 -19.25 16.77 17.48
C ASP A 739 -20.75 16.60 17.82
N LEU A 740 -21.10 15.63 18.66
CA LEU A 740 -22.47 15.28 19.06
C LEU A 740 -22.58 15.15 20.59
N PRO A 741 -22.51 16.25 21.36
CA PRO A 741 -22.51 16.20 22.82
C PRO A 741 -23.81 15.63 23.42
N GLY A 742 -24.93 15.75 22.71
CA GLY A 742 -26.23 15.17 23.10
C GLY A 742 -26.32 13.65 22.97
N SER A 743 -25.37 13.00 22.30
CA SER A 743 -25.34 11.53 22.14
C SER A 743 -24.71 10.80 23.33
N ALA A 744 -23.93 11.53 24.15
CA ALA A 744 -23.15 10.93 25.23
C ALA A 744 -24.05 10.46 26.38
N PRO A 745 -23.72 9.32 27.03
CA PRO A 745 -24.49 8.78 28.14
C PRO A 745 -24.58 9.76 29.32
N GLN A 746 -25.67 9.65 30.10
CA GLN A 746 -25.97 10.54 31.24
C GLN A 746 -24.81 10.60 32.24
N ASP A 747 -24.07 9.49 32.43
CA ASP A 747 -22.90 9.38 33.30
C ASP A 747 -21.75 10.34 32.96
N LEU A 748 -21.70 10.88 31.73
CA LEU A 748 -20.65 11.76 31.25
C LEU A 748 -21.07 13.24 31.18
N GLN A 749 -22.36 13.55 31.34
CA GLN A 749 -22.91 14.90 31.32
C GLN A 749 -22.57 15.66 32.63
N PRO A 750 -22.46 17.00 32.63
CA PRO A 750 -22.75 17.96 31.55
C PRO A 750 -21.61 18.19 30.55
N ASN A 751 -20.38 17.75 30.84
CA ASN A 751 -19.19 17.98 30.01
C ASN A 751 -18.57 16.63 29.54
N PRO A 752 -19.13 15.96 28.51
CA PRO A 752 -18.72 14.62 28.14
C PRO A 752 -17.26 14.53 27.68
N VAL A 753 -16.77 15.55 26.96
CA VAL A 753 -15.36 15.63 26.53
C VAL A 753 -14.41 15.64 27.73
N GLN A 754 -14.71 16.46 28.75
CA GLN A 754 -13.88 16.57 29.95
C GLN A 754 -13.87 15.26 30.74
N SER A 755 -15.04 14.63 30.91
CA SER A 755 -15.19 13.34 31.60
C SER A 755 -14.40 12.22 30.93
N ILE A 756 -14.38 12.17 29.59
CA ILE A 756 -13.59 11.18 28.83
C ILE A 756 -12.09 11.48 28.93
N MET A 757 -11.68 12.75 28.84
CA MET A 757 -10.29 13.15 29.03
C MET A 757 -9.77 12.83 30.43
N GLN A 758 -10.61 12.96 31.47
CA GLN A 758 -10.29 12.47 32.80
C GLN A 758 -10.11 10.94 32.81
N CYS A 759 -10.97 10.19 32.12
CA CYS A 759 -10.93 8.73 32.11
C CYS A 759 -9.75 8.11 31.34
N PHE A 760 -9.25 8.76 30.27
CA PHE A 760 -8.23 8.18 29.37
C PHE A 760 -6.94 9.02 29.22
N GLY A 761 -6.94 10.27 29.67
CA GLY A 761 -5.79 11.18 29.56
C GLY A 761 -5.20 11.63 30.89
N TRP A 762 -6.02 12.13 31.81
CA TRP A 762 -5.55 12.84 33.01
C TRP A 762 -5.50 12.01 34.30
N ASP A 763 -6.05 10.79 34.32
CA ASP A 763 -6.03 9.94 35.52
C ASP A 763 -4.63 9.34 35.80
N ASP A 764 -4.16 9.56 37.02
CA ASP A 764 -2.90 9.07 37.57
C ASP A 764 -2.79 7.53 37.63
N MET A 765 -3.89 6.78 37.48
CA MET A 765 -3.87 5.32 37.47
C MET A 765 -3.61 4.72 36.08
N LEU A 766 -3.70 5.53 35.01
CA LEU A 766 -3.58 5.05 33.63
C LEU A 766 -2.14 4.68 33.24
N HIS A 767 -2.00 3.74 32.32
CA HIS A 767 -0.70 3.34 31.81
C HIS A 767 -0.08 4.42 30.89
N PRO A 768 1.22 4.79 31.03
CA PRO A 768 1.84 5.87 30.25
C PRO A 768 1.75 5.71 28.73
N LEU A 769 1.84 4.48 28.20
CA LEU A 769 1.69 4.20 26.77
C LEU A 769 0.32 4.60 26.19
N LEU A 770 -0.74 4.49 26.99
CA LEU A 770 -2.08 4.87 26.56
C LEU A 770 -2.17 6.39 26.42
N VAL A 771 -1.68 7.12 27.43
CA VAL A 771 -1.72 8.57 27.52
C VAL A 771 -0.85 9.23 26.44
N THR A 772 0.35 8.69 26.20
CA THR A 772 1.31 9.18 25.18
C THR A 772 0.83 9.01 23.76
N ARG A 773 -0.19 8.19 23.50
CA ARG A 773 -0.85 8.07 22.19
C ARG A 773 -2.19 8.80 22.12
N TYR A 774 -2.98 8.77 23.19
CA TYR A 774 -4.29 9.43 23.25
C TYR A 774 -4.19 10.96 23.22
N LEU A 775 -3.34 11.56 24.05
CA LEU A 775 -3.24 13.03 24.14
C LEU A 775 -2.74 13.68 22.85
N PRO A 776 -1.72 13.16 22.13
CA PRO A 776 -1.31 13.74 20.86
C PRO A 776 -2.42 13.81 19.82
N HIS A 777 -3.26 12.76 19.69
CA HIS A 777 -4.38 12.74 18.74
C HIS A 777 -5.38 13.87 18.99
N LEU A 778 -5.60 14.25 20.26
CA LEU A 778 -6.49 15.36 20.61
C LEU A 778 -5.81 16.73 20.51
N LEU A 779 -4.53 16.82 20.89
CA LEU A 779 -3.74 18.05 20.85
C LEU A 779 -3.44 18.51 19.42
N GLN A 780 -3.17 17.58 18.49
CA GLN A 780 -2.93 17.88 17.07
C GLN A 780 -4.12 18.58 16.41
N ASN A 781 -5.34 18.17 16.76
CA ASN A 781 -6.55 18.72 16.20
C ASN A 781 -7.04 20.00 16.93
N ARG A 782 -6.19 20.63 17.76
CA ARG A 782 -6.43 21.91 18.46
C ARG A 782 -7.69 21.96 19.36
N TYR A 783 -8.26 20.84 19.80
CA TYR A 783 -9.50 20.85 20.58
C TYR A 783 -9.37 21.38 22.02
N ILE A 784 -8.20 21.20 22.65
CA ILE A 784 -7.93 21.76 23.99
C ILE A 784 -7.95 23.31 23.99
N TYR A 785 -7.75 23.94 22.83
CA TYR A 785 -7.88 25.39 22.66
C TYR A 785 -9.35 25.86 22.78
N LEU A 786 -10.31 25.01 22.37
CA LEU A 786 -11.74 25.32 22.38
C LEU A 786 -12.39 25.00 23.76
N VAL A 787 -11.97 23.91 24.41
CA VAL A 787 -12.40 23.59 25.79
C VAL A 787 -11.82 24.58 26.82
N GLY A 788 -10.71 25.26 26.48
CA GLY A 788 -10.07 26.27 27.31
C GLY A 788 -10.87 27.57 27.55
N TYR A 789 -11.98 27.78 26.83
CA TYR A 789 -12.90 28.90 27.05
C TYR A 789 -13.96 28.65 28.15
N ALA A 790 -14.02 27.43 28.70
CA ALA A 790 -14.87 27.13 29.84
C ALA A 790 -14.32 27.80 31.13
N PRO A 791 -15.18 28.16 32.11
CA PRO A 791 -14.79 28.99 33.28
C PRO A 791 -13.84 28.31 34.27
N CYS A 792 -13.38 27.09 33.97
CA CYS A 792 -12.55 26.28 34.85
C CYS A 792 -11.16 26.13 34.23
N GLY A 793 -10.24 27.02 34.59
CA GLY A 793 -8.83 26.88 34.24
C GLY A 793 -8.26 25.59 34.86
N SER A 794 -8.06 24.54 34.08
CA SER A 794 -7.29 23.34 34.49
C SER A 794 -6.96 22.36 33.35
N ALA A 795 -7.65 22.35 32.20
CA ALA A 795 -7.41 21.32 31.16
C ALA A 795 -5.99 21.30 30.57
N GLN A 796 -5.40 22.49 30.34
CA GLN A 796 -4.01 22.62 29.88
C GLN A 796 -3.02 22.21 30.98
N GLY A 797 -3.23 22.66 32.22
CA GLY A 797 -2.43 22.24 33.38
C GLY A 797 -2.45 20.73 33.66
N LEU A 798 -3.62 20.10 33.53
CA LEU A 798 -3.79 18.64 33.64
C LEU A 798 -3.10 17.88 32.50
N SER A 799 -3.06 18.46 31.30
CA SER A 799 -2.32 17.89 30.16
C SER A 799 -0.81 18.00 30.37
N VAL A 800 -0.33 19.12 30.95
CA VAL A 800 1.07 19.28 31.39
C VAL A 800 1.41 18.27 32.48
N ARG A 801 0.52 18.05 33.46
CA ARG A 801 0.70 17.04 34.51
C ARG A 801 0.79 15.62 33.96
N ALA A 802 -0.11 15.26 33.05
CA ALA A 802 -0.09 13.97 32.40
C ALA A 802 1.20 13.76 31.60
N TRP A 803 1.66 14.79 30.86
CA TRP A 803 2.96 14.78 30.17
C TRP A 803 4.14 14.63 31.13
N PHE A 804 4.18 15.43 32.20
CA PHE A 804 5.23 15.41 33.22
C PHE A 804 5.37 14.01 33.84
N ARG A 805 4.24 13.39 34.17
CA ARG A 805 4.18 12.00 34.63
C ARG A 805 4.68 11.01 33.57
N CYS A 806 4.25 11.13 32.31
CA CYS A 806 4.67 10.22 31.24
C CYS A 806 6.18 10.27 30.99
N VAL A 807 6.80 11.45 31.06
CA VAL A 807 8.26 11.60 30.95
C VAL A 807 8.96 10.88 32.11
N LEU A 808 8.52 11.08 33.36
CA LEU A 808 9.08 10.40 34.53
C LEU A 808 8.97 8.86 34.46
N GLN A 809 7.94 8.36 33.77
CA GLN A 809 7.59 6.95 33.71
C GLN A 809 8.02 6.28 32.39
N GLN A 810 8.78 6.98 31.53
CA GLN A 810 9.14 6.51 30.18
C GLN A 810 9.94 5.18 30.16
N HIS A 811 10.69 4.89 31.24
CA HIS A 811 11.52 3.67 31.33
C HIS A 811 10.83 2.49 32.04
N LEU A 812 9.56 2.61 32.48
CA LEU A 812 8.89 1.55 33.24
C LEU A 812 8.61 0.27 32.42
N HIS A 813 8.66 0.32 31.08
CA HIS A 813 8.39 -0.84 30.20
C HIS A 813 9.63 -1.64 29.79
N LYS A 814 10.82 -1.22 30.21
CA LYS A 814 12.08 -1.96 29.98
C LYS A 814 12.32 -2.92 31.14
N ASN A 815 12.28 -4.23 30.89
CA ASN A 815 12.71 -5.22 31.89
C ASN A 815 14.24 -5.18 32.08
N ALA A 816 14.72 -5.75 33.19
CA ALA A 816 16.15 -5.76 33.57
C ALA A 816 17.10 -6.37 32.51
N ASP A 817 16.57 -7.18 31.58
CA ASP A 817 17.32 -7.83 30.50
C ASP A 817 17.32 -7.02 29.18
N GLY A 818 16.81 -5.78 29.17
CA GLY A 818 16.73 -4.93 27.98
C GLY A 818 15.66 -5.35 26.95
N VAL A 819 14.99 -6.49 27.17
CA VAL A 819 13.85 -6.93 26.35
C VAL A 819 12.57 -6.21 26.80
N CYS A 820 11.95 -5.49 25.87
CA CYS A 820 10.69 -4.79 26.12
C CYS A 820 9.55 -5.79 26.29
N ALA A 821 8.75 -5.67 27.36
CA ALA A 821 7.55 -6.49 27.57
C ALA A 821 6.39 -6.09 26.62
N CYS A 822 6.53 -4.98 25.89
CA CYS A 822 5.56 -4.50 24.93
C CYS A 822 5.87 -5.00 23.51
N VAL A 823 4.82 -5.26 22.74
CA VAL A 823 4.87 -5.67 21.32
C VAL A 823 5.42 -4.55 20.41
N LEU A 824 5.53 -3.31 20.91
CA LEU A 824 6.02 -2.15 20.17
C LEU A 824 7.55 -2.01 20.25
N PRO A 825 8.23 -1.61 19.17
CA PRO A 825 9.64 -1.24 19.22
C PRO A 825 9.85 -0.07 20.18
N ALA A 826 10.89 -0.11 21.02
CA ALA A 826 11.22 0.97 21.96
C ALA A 826 11.32 2.36 21.30
N ARG A 827 11.69 2.40 20.01
CA ARG A 827 11.75 3.64 19.20
C ARG A 827 10.38 4.29 19.00
N THR A 828 9.31 3.52 18.83
CA THR A 828 7.96 4.06 18.56
C THR A 828 7.36 4.74 19.79
N VAL A 829 7.69 4.26 20.99
CA VAL A 829 7.26 4.87 22.27
C VAL A 829 7.98 6.21 22.49
N GLU A 830 9.27 6.26 22.17
CA GLU A 830 10.06 7.48 22.25
C GLU A 830 9.57 8.55 21.26
N GLU A 831 9.23 8.15 20.03
CA GLU A 831 8.63 9.03 19.02
C GLU A 831 7.27 9.59 19.47
N GLN A 832 6.40 8.76 20.05
CA GLN A 832 5.10 9.20 20.59
C GLN A 832 5.27 10.22 21.74
N LEU A 833 6.23 9.98 22.65
CA LEU A 833 6.52 10.91 23.74
C LEU A 833 7.18 12.21 23.25
N CYS A 834 8.05 12.14 22.23
CA CYS A 834 8.60 13.32 21.58
C CYS A 834 7.50 14.17 20.94
N GLU A 835 6.54 13.53 20.26
CA GLU A 835 5.40 14.23 19.65
C GLU A 835 4.48 14.85 20.71
N LEU A 836 4.19 14.14 21.81
CA LEU A 836 3.48 14.72 22.95
C LEU A 836 4.22 15.95 23.51
N THR A 837 5.53 15.84 23.71
CA THR A 837 6.37 16.94 24.22
C THR A 837 6.29 18.16 23.29
N ARG A 838 6.41 17.95 21.98
CA ARG A 838 6.30 19.01 20.97
C ARG A 838 4.93 19.71 21.03
N LEU A 839 3.85 18.95 21.22
CA LEU A 839 2.49 19.50 21.29
C LEU A 839 2.22 20.24 22.61
N VAL A 840 2.74 19.74 23.73
CA VAL A 840 2.60 20.38 25.04
C VAL A 840 3.35 21.70 25.11
N LEU A 841 4.56 21.79 24.54
CA LEU A 841 5.31 23.05 24.47
C LEU A 841 4.61 24.12 23.60
N ARG A 842 3.74 23.72 22.67
CA ARG A 842 2.91 24.62 21.85
C ARG A 842 1.60 25.04 22.52
N LEU A 843 1.26 24.50 23.70
CA LEU A 843 0.07 24.95 24.41
C LEU A 843 0.23 26.43 24.78
N PRO A 844 -0.82 27.27 24.62
CA PRO A 844 -0.73 28.71 24.91
C PRO A 844 -0.22 29.01 26.31
N GLU A 845 -0.62 28.19 27.27
CA GLU A 845 -0.18 28.33 28.66
C GLU A 845 1.32 28.10 28.84
N VAL A 846 1.89 27.10 28.16
CA VAL A 846 3.32 26.75 28.25
C VAL A 846 4.16 27.70 27.41
N ASP A 847 3.71 28.04 26.20
CA ASP A 847 4.38 29.00 25.32
C ASP A 847 4.49 30.37 25.98
N ASN A 848 3.43 30.86 26.62
CA ASN A 848 3.46 32.10 27.40
C ASN A 848 4.47 32.04 28.57
N LEU A 849 4.62 30.89 29.24
CA LEU A 849 5.62 30.72 30.31
C LEU A 849 7.06 30.76 29.77
N LEU A 850 7.30 30.10 28.63
CA LEU A 850 8.59 30.06 27.95
C LEU A 850 9.00 31.45 27.43
N GLN A 851 8.07 32.17 26.80
CA GLN A 851 8.27 33.56 26.35
C GLN A 851 8.64 34.48 27.51
N ARG A 852 7.91 34.42 28.63
CA ARG A 852 8.19 35.24 29.82
C ARG A 852 9.54 34.91 30.47
N ALA A 853 10.02 33.68 30.32
CA ALA A 853 11.33 33.26 30.81
C ALA A 853 12.50 33.60 29.86
N GLY A 854 12.21 34.05 28.63
CA GLY A 854 13.22 34.25 27.59
C GLY A 854 13.85 32.95 27.07
N LEU A 855 13.16 31.82 27.23
CA LEU A 855 13.64 30.49 26.83
C LEU A 855 12.81 30.01 25.64
N GLN A 856 13.36 30.08 24.43
CA GLN A 856 12.70 29.57 23.22
C GLN A 856 13.39 28.29 22.72
N PRO A 857 12.63 27.27 22.29
CA PRO A 857 13.22 26.07 21.70
C PRO A 857 13.84 26.41 20.34
N THR A 858 15.17 26.31 20.23
CA THR A 858 15.94 26.65 19.03
C THR A 858 15.98 25.53 17.97
N THR A 859 15.54 24.31 18.32
CA THR A 859 15.59 23.12 17.47
C THR A 859 14.21 22.50 17.24
N THR A 860 13.99 21.96 16.03
CA THR A 860 12.74 21.27 15.63
C THR A 860 12.58 19.89 16.29
N ARG A 861 13.68 19.28 16.76
CA ARG A 861 13.69 18.00 17.47
C ARG A 861 14.40 18.17 18.81
N LEU A 862 13.62 18.48 19.85
CA LEU A 862 14.11 18.67 21.22
C LEU A 862 14.02 17.33 21.98
N GLU A 863 15.09 16.93 22.65
CA GLU A 863 15.07 15.73 23.50
C GLU A 863 14.10 15.92 24.68
N THR A 864 13.33 14.90 25.03
CA THR A 864 12.25 14.98 26.04
C THR A 864 12.75 15.44 27.41
N THR A 865 13.95 14.99 27.82
CA THR A 865 14.62 15.38 29.06
C THR A 865 15.06 16.84 29.03
N SER A 866 15.62 17.31 27.91
CA SER A 866 16.02 18.72 27.73
C SER A 866 14.83 19.67 27.74
N ALA A 867 13.70 19.26 27.14
CA ALA A 867 12.44 19.99 27.16
C ALA A 867 11.87 20.12 28.58
N LEU A 868 11.94 19.04 29.36
CA LEU A 868 11.52 19.03 30.76
C LEU A 868 12.34 20.00 31.60
N GLU A 869 13.68 19.99 31.45
CA GLU A 869 14.56 20.91 32.14
C GLU A 869 14.27 22.37 31.76
N MET A 870 14.06 22.65 30.48
CA MET A 870 13.69 23.98 29.99
C MET A 870 12.38 24.47 30.63
N PHE A 871 11.35 23.61 30.69
CA PHE A 871 10.07 23.93 31.32
C PHE A 871 10.24 24.22 32.82
N VAL A 872 10.96 23.36 33.56
CA VAL A 872 11.24 23.54 34.99
C VAL A 872 12.00 24.84 35.23
N LYS A 873 13.01 25.15 34.42
CA LYS A 873 13.75 26.43 34.46
C LYS A 873 12.84 27.63 34.22
N ALA A 874 11.97 27.57 33.21
CA ALA A 874 11.06 28.66 32.87
C ALA A 874 10.13 29.02 34.03
N VAL A 875 9.53 28.01 34.67
CA VAL A 875 8.68 28.22 35.86
C VAL A 875 9.45 28.92 36.99
N GLY A 876 10.69 28.49 37.25
CA GLY A 876 11.53 29.09 38.29
C GLY A 876 11.95 30.55 38.00
N ILE A 877 12.29 30.85 36.75
CA ILE A 877 12.64 32.20 36.28
C ILE A 877 11.43 33.13 36.38
N VAL A 878 10.28 32.70 35.85
CA VAL A 878 9.04 33.48 35.90
C VAL A 878 8.67 33.78 37.35
N TYR A 879 8.68 32.78 38.24
CA TYR A 879 8.40 32.99 39.66
C TYR A 879 9.33 34.01 40.30
N SER A 880 10.64 33.91 40.02
CA SER A 880 11.65 34.82 40.58
C SER A 880 11.50 36.27 40.07
N GLY A 881 10.98 36.45 38.85
CA GLY A 881 10.69 37.75 38.25
C GLY A 881 9.37 38.40 38.69
N LEU A 882 8.43 37.64 39.27
CA LEU A 882 7.18 38.19 39.78
C LEU A 882 7.44 39.08 41.00
N GLN A 883 6.82 40.26 41.06
CA GLN A 883 6.91 41.15 42.23
C GLN A 883 5.65 41.11 43.10
N VAL A 884 4.48 40.84 42.50
CA VAL A 884 3.18 40.87 43.19
C VAL A 884 2.96 39.58 44.00
N LEU A 885 2.56 39.70 45.27
CA LEU A 885 2.33 38.56 46.18
C LEU A 885 1.19 37.65 45.73
N SER A 886 0.08 38.19 45.21
CA SER A 886 -1.05 37.40 44.70
C SER A 886 -0.64 36.56 43.49
N GLU A 887 0.13 37.13 42.55
CA GLU A 887 0.68 36.43 41.39
C GLU A 887 1.69 35.36 41.80
N ARG A 888 2.57 35.64 42.77
CA ARG A 888 3.49 34.64 43.33
C ARG A 888 2.73 33.46 43.96
N SER A 889 1.68 33.75 44.72
CA SER A 889 0.83 32.72 45.35
C SER A 889 0.08 31.88 44.32
N ALA A 890 -0.47 32.52 43.28
CA ALA A 890 -1.13 31.83 42.17
C ALA A 890 -0.14 30.95 41.38
N MET A 891 1.06 31.46 41.10
CA MET A 891 2.11 30.70 40.41
C MET A 891 2.58 29.49 41.22
N VAL A 892 2.64 29.58 42.55
CA VAL A 892 2.94 28.42 43.42
C VAL A 892 1.85 27.35 43.29
N THR A 893 0.57 27.73 43.38
CA THR A 893 -0.54 26.79 43.21
C THR A 893 -0.50 26.13 41.83
N LYS A 894 -0.23 26.91 40.78
CA LYS A 894 -0.15 26.43 39.40
C LYS A 894 1.04 25.49 39.16
N ALA A 895 2.21 25.81 39.71
CA ALA A 895 3.39 24.96 39.63
C ALA A 895 3.18 23.61 40.30
N LEU A 896 2.49 23.59 41.46
CA LEU A 896 2.11 22.36 42.14
C LEU A 896 1.07 21.54 41.35
N GLU A 897 0.16 22.20 40.63
CA GLU A 897 -0.80 21.54 39.72
C GLU A 897 -0.09 20.85 38.55
N TYR A 898 0.93 21.49 37.96
CA TYR A 898 1.71 20.91 36.86
C TYR A 898 2.44 19.63 37.22
N ILE A 899 2.99 19.52 38.43
CA ILE A 899 3.77 18.33 38.83
C ILE A 899 2.92 17.25 39.49
N GLY A 900 1.74 17.60 40.01
CA GLY A 900 0.90 16.68 40.78
C GLY A 900 1.62 16.12 42.01
N ASP A 901 1.27 14.89 42.40
CA ASP A 901 1.99 14.17 43.45
C ASP A 901 3.23 13.49 42.86
N ILE A 902 4.30 14.28 42.74
CA ILE A 902 5.56 13.82 42.14
C ILE A 902 6.15 12.60 42.84
N LEU A 903 5.96 12.47 44.16
CA LEU A 903 6.47 11.32 44.93
C LEU A 903 5.70 10.04 44.56
N LYS A 904 4.38 10.15 44.30
CA LYS A 904 3.59 9.05 43.73
C LYS A 904 4.06 8.68 42.32
N HIS A 905 4.43 9.67 41.49
CA HIS A 905 4.86 9.43 40.11
C HIS A 905 6.22 8.72 39.99
N ILE A 906 7.17 9.01 40.90
CA ILE A 906 8.50 8.38 40.92
C ILE A 906 8.55 7.05 41.68
N LYS A 907 7.58 6.78 42.58
CA LYS A 907 7.54 5.55 43.40
C LYS A 907 7.72 4.26 42.58
N PRO A 908 7.08 4.06 41.41
CA PRO A 908 7.30 2.87 40.59
C PRO A 908 8.76 2.72 40.15
N SER A 909 9.42 3.82 39.80
CA SER A 909 10.83 3.83 39.40
C SER A 909 11.76 3.49 40.57
N LEU A 910 11.41 3.90 41.80
CA LEU A 910 12.17 3.59 43.02
C LEU A 910 12.07 2.11 43.43
N VAL A 911 10.95 1.45 43.12
CA VAL A 911 10.72 0.02 43.41
C VAL A 911 11.29 -0.86 42.29
N SER A 912 11.30 -0.36 41.05
CA SER A 912 11.85 -1.07 39.90
C SER A 912 13.38 -1.18 39.96
N LYS A 913 13.97 -2.26 39.45
CA LYS A 913 15.43 -2.41 39.30
C LYS A 913 16.03 -1.61 38.13
N ASN A 914 15.24 -0.73 37.49
CA ASN A 914 15.67 -0.02 36.29
C ASN A 914 16.52 1.21 36.63
N GLN A 915 17.81 1.17 36.29
CA GLN A 915 18.78 2.23 36.57
C GLN A 915 18.50 3.52 35.76
N GLU A 916 18.02 3.42 34.52
CA GLU A 916 17.72 4.61 33.69
C GLU A 916 16.54 5.41 34.26
N GLY A 917 15.46 4.71 34.63
CA GLY A 917 14.28 5.32 35.25
C GLY A 917 14.60 5.94 36.61
N LEU A 918 15.49 5.31 37.38
CA LEU A 918 15.97 5.83 38.66
C LEU A 918 16.82 7.10 38.47
N GLN A 919 17.75 7.10 37.51
CA GLN A 919 18.55 8.28 37.16
C GLN A 919 17.67 9.45 36.73
N LEU A 920 16.67 9.21 35.87
CA LEU A 920 15.75 10.25 35.40
C LEU A 920 14.91 10.85 36.55
N ALA A 921 14.39 10.01 37.45
CA ALA A 921 13.60 10.46 38.58
C ALA A 921 14.43 11.35 39.53
N TYR A 922 15.62 10.88 39.92
CA TYR A 922 16.54 11.61 40.78
C TYR A 922 17.02 12.92 40.14
N TRP A 923 17.33 12.90 38.84
CA TRP A 923 17.73 14.10 38.10
C TRP A 923 16.58 15.12 37.97
N THR A 924 15.38 14.68 37.59
CA THR A 924 14.22 15.57 37.41
C THR A 924 13.83 16.28 38.71
N VAL A 925 13.75 15.53 39.81
CA VAL A 925 13.44 16.11 41.13
C VAL A 925 14.58 17.03 41.58
N GLY A 926 15.84 16.70 41.27
CA GLY A 926 16.99 17.57 41.50
C GLY A 926 16.88 18.91 40.75
N CYS A 927 16.48 18.88 39.47
CA CYS A 927 16.22 20.07 38.67
C CYS A 927 15.10 20.94 39.28
N ILE A 928 14.02 20.32 39.76
CA ILE A 928 12.95 21.04 40.47
C ILE A 928 13.50 21.70 41.74
N VAL A 929 14.22 20.97 42.58
CA VAL A 929 14.78 21.52 43.83
C VAL A 929 15.74 22.67 43.54
N LYS A 930 16.57 22.57 42.51
CA LYS A 930 17.49 23.65 42.09
C LYS A 930 16.77 24.89 41.60
N HIS A 931 15.90 24.74 40.60
CA HIS A 931 15.31 25.88 39.89
C HIS A 931 14.08 26.47 40.60
N TRP A 932 13.31 25.65 41.33
CA TRP A 932 12.13 26.08 42.09
C TRP A 932 12.46 26.38 43.55
N SER A 933 13.74 26.43 43.93
CA SER A 933 14.16 26.64 45.32
C SER A 933 13.44 27.82 46.02
N PRO A 934 13.34 29.04 45.44
CA PRO A 934 12.59 30.14 46.05
C PRO A 934 11.09 29.86 46.18
N LEU A 935 10.52 29.11 45.24
CA LEU A 935 9.10 28.71 45.21
C LEU A 935 8.83 27.65 46.30
N LEU A 936 9.70 26.65 46.42
CA LEU A 936 9.63 25.58 47.42
C LEU A 936 9.86 26.08 48.85
N ALA A 937 10.52 27.23 49.02
CA ALA A 937 10.68 27.87 50.33
C ALA A 937 9.39 28.52 50.88
N THR A 938 8.32 28.60 50.07
CA THR A 938 7.01 29.12 50.49
C THR A 938 6.24 28.12 51.34
N SER A 939 5.40 28.60 52.27
CA SER A 939 4.61 27.76 53.17
C SER A 939 3.73 26.71 52.46
N LYS A 940 3.20 27.03 51.27
CA LYS A 940 2.37 26.12 50.46
C LYS A 940 3.17 24.96 49.85
N ALA A 941 4.41 25.19 49.41
CA ALA A 941 5.21 24.19 48.69
C ALA A 941 6.30 23.54 49.56
N GLN A 942 6.57 24.09 50.75
CA GLN A 942 7.62 23.62 51.65
C GLN A 942 7.41 22.19 52.15
N GLN A 943 6.15 21.76 52.33
CA GLN A 943 5.86 20.37 52.70
C GLN A 943 6.36 19.37 51.65
N LEU A 944 6.29 19.74 50.35
CA LEU A 944 6.84 18.91 49.28
C LEU A 944 8.36 18.80 49.38
N LEU A 945 9.04 19.91 49.67
CA LEU A 945 10.50 19.92 49.84
C LEU A 945 10.93 18.99 50.99
N PHE A 946 10.25 19.02 52.13
CA PHE A 946 10.56 18.11 53.25
C PHE A 946 10.34 16.65 52.87
N ARG A 947 9.22 16.32 52.23
CA ARG A 947 8.98 14.95 51.75
C ARG A 947 10.00 14.47 50.73
N ILE A 948 10.51 15.36 49.87
CA ILE A 948 11.62 15.05 48.94
C ILE A 948 12.91 14.74 49.71
N VAL A 949 13.27 15.57 50.70
CA VAL A 949 14.47 15.36 51.51
C VAL A 949 14.39 14.04 52.28
N ASP A 950 13.28 13.79 52.97
CA ASP A 950 13.12 12.57 53.77
C ASP A 950 13.00 11.31 52.89
N GLY A 951 12.31 11.41 51.75
CA GLY A 951 12.03 10.27 50.86
C GLY A 951 13.17 9.89 49.91
N LEU A 952 13.94 10.86 49.40
CA LEU A 952 14.99 10.63 48.40
C LEU A 952 16.41 10.87 48.93
N LEU A 953 16.62 11.88 49.79
CA LEU A 953 17.96 12.24 50.26
C LEU A 953 18.32 11.61 51.60
N LEU A 954 17.35 11.25 52.45
CA LEU A 954 17.61 10.59 53.73
C LEU A 954 16.87 9.24 53.88
N PRO A 955 16.87 8.34 52.87
CA PRO A 955 16.19 7.06 52.97
C PRO A 955 16.87 6.13 53.99
N HIS A 956 16.16 5.11 54.46
CA HIS A 956 16.69 4.15 55.44
C HIS A 956 17.66 3.13 54.80
N ASN A 957 17.56 2.86 53.48
CA ASN A 957 18.44 1.94 52.72
C ASN A 957 18.96 2.62 51.43
N LEU A 958 20.28 2.64 51.20
CA LEU A 958 20.92 3.43 50.12
C LEU A 958 21.48 2.61 48.93
N THR A 959 21.71 1.31 49.10
CA THR A 959 22.65 0.53 48.27
C THR A 959 22.31 0.42 46.78
N GLN A 960 21.05 0.62 46.36
CA GLN A 960 20.65 0.54 44.95
C GLN A 960 20.59 1.90 44.23
N GLN A 961 20.66 3.01 44.96
CA GLN A 961 20.38 4.36 44.45
C GLN A 961 21.64 5.22 44.26
N ASP A 962 22.81 4.69 44.65
CA ASP A 962 24.07 5.41 44.74
C ASP A 962 24.53 6.06 43.42
N LYS A 963 24.28 5.42 42.27
CA LYS A 963 24.69 5.97 40.96
C LYS A 963 23.82 7.16 40.57
N ALA A 964 22.50 7.01 40.59
CA ALA A 964 21.55 8.07 40.27
C ALA A 964 21.65 9.26 41.23
N LEU A 965 21.87 8.98 42.51
CA LEU A 965 22.07 10.01 43.51
C LEU A 965 23.41 10.74 43.32
N ARG A 966 24.50 10.04 43.00
CA ARG A 966 25.80 10.67 42.72
C ARG A 966 25.68 11.72 41.61
N ASP A 967 25.00 11.40 40.52
CA ASP A 967 24.91 12.31 39.37
C ASP A 967 24.02 13.54 39.65
N SER A 968 23.00 13.40 40.52
CA SER A 968 21.97 14.42 40.75
C SER A 968 22.12 15.21 42.06
N LEU A 969 22.86 14.70 43.05
CA LEU A 969 23.08 15.33 44.36
C LEU A 969 23.57 16.80 44.29
N PRO A 970 24.45 17.21 43.34
CA PRO A 970 24.82 18.62 43.17
C PRO A 970 23.61 19.56 43.07
N LEU A 971 22.57 19.15 42.33
CA LEU A 971 21.37 19.96 42.08
C LEU A 971 20.56 20.16 43.36
N TYR A 972 20.43 19.12 44.19
CA TYR A 972 19.74 19.18 45.48
C TYR A 972 20.46 20.09 46.48
N LEU A 973 21.79 19.98 46.58
CA LEU A 973 22.57 20.81 47.50
C LEU A 973 22.50 22.29 47.15
N GLN A 974 22.62 22.62 45.85
CA GLN A 974 22.46 23.98 45.35
C GLN A 974 21.05 24.53 45.66
N GLY A 975 20.01 23.75 45.39
CA GLY A 975 18.63 24.16 45.66
C GLY A 975 18.31 24.32 47.15
N LEU A 976 18.75 23.38 48.00
CA LEU A 976 18.55 23.45 49.45
C LEU A 976 19.29 24.63 50.09
N SER A 977 20.51 24.95 49.63
CA SER A 977 21.25 26.13 50.06
C SER A 977 20.41 27.40 49.83
N VAL A 978 19.90 27.59 48.61
CA VAL A 978 19.07 28.75 48.26
C VAL A 978 17.78 28.79 49.10
N ALA A 979 17.10 27.65 49.26
CA ALA A 979 15.84 27.60 50.01
C ALA A 979 16.05 27.97 51.49
N SER A 980 17.18 27.55 52.06
CA SER A 980 17.56 27.85 53.45
C SER A 980 17.87 29.34 53.69
N THR A 981 18.29 30.07 52.65
CA THR A 981 18.57 31.52 52.73
C THR A 981 17.32 32.37 52.51
N VAL A 982 16.35 31.88 51.73
CA VAL A 982 15.13 32.63 51.37
C VAL A 982 13.99 32.40 52.37
N SER A 983 13.94 31.25 53.05
CA SER A 983 12.87 30.92 54.00
C SER A 983 12.98 31.72 55.31
N GLN A 984 12.00 32.60 55.57
CA GLN A 984 11.97 33.44 56.78
C GLN A 984 11.53 32.70 58.05
N SER A 985 10.68 31.66 57.95
CA SER A 985 10.06 31.00 59.11
C SER A 985 10.77 29.71 59.56
N GLN A 986 11.37 28.96 58.62
CA GLN A 986 11.90 27.60 58.84
C GLN A 986 13.32 27.42 58.26
N GLY A 987 14.01 28.52 57.96
CA GLY A 987 15.36 28.50 57.40
C GLY A 987 16.36 27.74 58.28
N ALA A 988 16.22 27.78 59.61
CA ALA A 988 17.07 27.04 60.54
C ALA A 988 16.95 25.51 60.38
N TYR A 989 15.73 25.00 60.22
CA TYR A 989 15.48 23.57 60.00
C TYR A 989 16.03 23.11 58.63
N LEU A 990 15.84 23.91 57.58
CA LEU A 990 16.42 23.63 56.25
C LEU A 990 17.95 23.64 56.28
N LYS A 991 18.59 24.55 57.04
CA LYS A 991 20.05 24.53 57.25
C LYS A 991 20.50 23.26 57.97
N GLN A 992 19.74 22.79 58.96
CA GLN A 992 20.03 21.53 59.65
C GLN A 992 19.91 20.32 58.71
N GLN A 993 18.87 20.28 57.86
CA GLN A 993 18.69 19.24 56.84
C GLN A 993 19.84 19.26 55.81
N LEU A 994 20.23 20.44 55.32
CA LEU A 994 21.38 20.59 54.43
C LEU A 994 22.67 20.07 55.07
N ARG A 995 22.94 20.38 56.34
CA ARG A 995 24.08 19.85 57.08
C ARG A 995 24.03 18.33 57.21
N SER A 996 22.86 17.76 57.52
CA SER A 996 22.65 16.31 57.63
C SER A 996 22.94 15.58 56.31
N VAL A 997 22.35 16.05 55.20
CA VAL A 997 22.55 15.51 53.85
C VAL A 997 24.03 15.60 53.44
N THR A 998 24.64 16.78 53.66
CA THR A 998 26.06 17.00 53.33
C THR A 998 26.95 16.04 54.11
N ARG A 999 26.78 15.91 55.43
CA ARG A 999 27.60 15.03 56.28
C ARG A 999 27.46 13.55 55.89
N ARG A 1000 26.25 13.11 55.55
CA ARG A 1000 25.95 11.73 55.15
C ARG A 1000 26.67 11.36 53.85
N TYR A 1001 26.48 12.16 52.80
CA TYR A 1001 27.00 11.82 51.47
C TYR A 1001 28.47 12.18 51.25
N LEU A 1002 29.00 13.12 52.03
CA LEU A 1002 30.43 13.38 52.05
C LEU A 1002 31.20 12.11 52.45
N ASN A 1003 30.82 11.48 53.57
CA ASN A 1003 31.51 10.27 54.04
C ASN A 1003 31.22 9.04 53.17
N HIS A 1004 30.02 8.94 52.60
CA HIS A 1004 29.59 7.79 51.77
C HIS A 1004 30.38 7.68 50.46
N PHE A 1005 30.62 8.80 49.76
CA PHE A 1005 31.29 8.80 48.45
C PHE A 1005 32.81 9.04 48.50
N LEU A 1006 33.39 9.26 49.69
CA LEU A 1006 34.83 9.39 49.85
C LEU A 1006 35.53 8.04 49.64
N PRO A 1007 36.52 7.95 48.73
CA PRO A 1007 37.21 6.68 48.46
C PRO A 1007 38.12 6.28 49.63
N ALA A 1008 38.30 4.96 49.81
CA ALA A 1008 39.22 4.43 50.82
C ALA A 1008 40.69 4.74 50.49
N SER A 1009 41.05 4.81 49.21
CA SER A 1009 42.34 5.29 48.72
C SER A 1009 42.17 6.60 47.94
N PRO A 1010 43.01 7.63 48.19
CA PRO A 1010 42.90 8.91 47.52
C PRO A 1010 43.35 8.80 46.05
N SER A 1011 42.46 9.14 45.12
CA SER A 1011 42.80 9.30 43.70
C SER A 1011 42.17 10.58 43.16
N MET A 1012 42.96 11.35 42.39
CA MET A 1012 42.55 12.67 41.91
C MET A 1012 41.26 12.59 41.06
N GLY A 1013 41.15 11.59 40.18
CA GLY A 1013 39.99 11.43 39.29
C GLY A 1013 38.68 11.10 40.01
N ILE A 1014 38.71 10.33 41.10
CA ILE A 1014 37.50 9.99 41.87
C ILE A 1014 37.06 11.17 42.73
N ILE A 1015 38.01 11.88 43.34
CA ILE A 1015 37.75 13.04 44.20
C ILE A 1015 37.26 14.24 43.37
N ALA A 1016 37.84 14.46 42.19
CA ALA A 1016 37.43 15.47 41.21
C ALA A 1016 35.96 15.35 40.79
N ASN A 1017 35.41 14.13 40.82
CA ASN A 1017 34.03 13.82 40.46
C ASN A 1017 33.13 13.60 41.68
N HIS A 1018 33.58 14.01 42.87
CA HIS A 1018 32.78 13.86 44.08
C HIS A 1018 31.52 14.74 44.00
N PRO A 1019 30.32 14.21 44.27
CA PRO A 1019 29.07 14.92 44.02
C PRO A 1019 28.88 16.17 44.89
N VAL A 1020 29.31 16.13 46.15
CA VAL A 1020 29.29 17.31 47.03
C VAL A 1020 30.25 18.41 46.53
N LEU A 1021 31.39 18.03 45.93
CA LEU A 1021 32.35 18.96 45.34
C LEU A 1021 31.74 19.65 44.12
N LEU A 1022 31.15 18.86 43.20
CA LEU A 1022 30.49 19.37 42.01
C LEU A 1022 29.32 20.31 42.33
N GLY A 1023 28.60 20.07 43.44
CA GLY A 1023 27.56 20.99 43.92
C GLY A 1023 28.09 22.33 44.43
N ALA A 1024 29.30 22.33 45.00
CA ALA A 1024 29.94 23.50 45.59
C ALA A 1024 30.74 24.35 44.59
N CYS A 1025 31.13 23.75 43.46
CA CYS A 1025 31.87 24.42 42.39
C CYS A 1025 30.92 25.13 41.43
N GLU A 1026 31.09 26.43 41.27
CA GLU A 1026 30.34 27.27 40.33
C GLU A 1026 31.33 27.92 39.36
N ALA A 1027 30.97 28.04 38.06
CA ALA A 1027 31.82 28.70 37.07
C ALA A 1027 32.02 30.20 37.36
N ASN A 1028 31.02 30.84 37.99
CA ASN A 1028 31.08 32.20 38.49
C ASN A 1028 30.71 32.19 39.99
N PRO A 1029 31.51 32.77 40.89
CA PRO A 1029 31.24 32.74 42.33
C PRO A 1029 29.99 33.57 42.66
N THR A 1030 28.92 32.92 43.11
CA THR A 1030 27.71 33.61 43.60
C THR A 1030 27.65 33.67 45.13
N VAL A 1031 26.95 34.66 45.68
CA VAL A 1031 26.66 34.79 47.13
C VAL A 1031 25.89 33.57 47.68
N ARG A 1032 25.22 32.83 46.80
CA ARG A 1032 24.47 31.61 47.13
C ARG A 1032 25.38 30.39 47.20
N GLY A 1033 26.37 30.31 46.30
CA GLY A 1033 27.42 29.30 46.30
C GLY A 1033 28.30 29.38 47.54
N THR A 1034 28.63 30.59 48.01
CA THR A 1034 29.39 30.79 49.26
C THR A 1034 28.67 30.27 50.51
N ALA A 1035 27.34 30.37 50.58
CA ALA A 1035 26.56 29.80 51.70
C ALA A 1035 26.62 28.27 51.76
N LEU A 1036 26.59 27.61 50.59
CA LEU A 1036 26.77 26.16 50.50
C LEU A 1036 28.20 25.75 50.88
N ARG A 1037 29.21 26.45 50.34
CA ARG A 1037 30.62 26.23 50.69
C ARG A 1037 30.86 26.38 52.20
N ARG A 1038 30.31 27.41 52.83
CA ARG A 1038 30.37 27.60 54.30
C ARG A 1038 29.84 26.38 55.05
N THR A 1039 28.67 25.88 54.65
CA THR A 1039 28.04 24.71 55.29
C THR A 1039 28.86 23.43 55.09
N ILE A 1040 29.49 23.27 53.92
CA ILE A 1040 30.39 22.15 53.63
C ILE A 1040 31.63 22.24 54.52
N LEU A 1041 32.31 23.39 54.53
CA LEU A 1041 33.55 23.62 55.29
C LEU A 1041 33.33 23.45 56.80
N GLU A 1042 32.23 23.94 57.36
CA GLU A 1042 31.82 23.70 58.77
C GLU A 1042 31.69 22.20 59.12
N SER A 1043 31.40 21.37 58.12
CA SER A 1043 31.19 19.92 58.27
C SER A 1043 32.44 19.09 57.93
N PHE A 1044 33.50 19.72 57.39
CA PHE A 1044 34.53 19.05 56.58
C PHE A 1044 35.71 18.47 57.40
N LEU A 1045 36.05 19.04 58.55
CA LEU A 1045 37.20 18.63 59.37
C LEU A 1045 36.97 18.82 60.87
N GLN A 1046 36.08 18.03 61.47
CA GLN A 1046 35.87 18.05 62.91
C GLN A 1046 36.75 17.00 63.59
N PHE A 1047 37.82 17.45 64.24
CA PHE A 1047 38.62 16.62 65.13
C PHE A 1047 37.80 16.26 66.38
N LYS A 1048 37.78 14.97 66.75
CA LYS A 1048 37.26 14.53 68.05
C LYS A 1048 38.43 14.49 69.03
N GLY A 1049 38.67 15.59 69.75
CA GLY A 1049 39.89 15.77 70.54
C GLY A 1049 41.13 15.86 69.64
N HIS A 1050 42.15 15.04 69.88
CA HIS A 1050 43.36 14.98 69.04
C HIS A 1050 43.32 13.87 67.96
N ALA A 1051 42.25 13.10 67.86
CA ALA A 1051 42.15 12.03 66.87
C ALA A 1051 41.76 12.58 65.48
N PRO A 1052 42.51 12.25 64.41
CA PRO A 1052 42.17 12.67 63.05
C PRO A 1052 40.91 11.95 62.55
N PRO A 1053 40.15 12.57 61.62
CA PRO A 1053 39.01 11.92 60.99
C PRO A 1053 39.42 10.68 60.18
N PRO A 1054 38.53 9.67 60.04
CA PRO A 1054 38.79 8.51 59.19
C PRO A 1054 38.97 8.93 57.73
N ARG A 1055 39.87 8.25 56.99
CA ARG A 1055 40.23 8.55 55.59
C ARG A 1055 40.78 9.98 55.38
N LEU A 1056 41.60 10.46 56.32
CA LEU A 1056 42.18 11.81 56.32
C LEU A 1056 42.81 12.23 54.98
N ALA A 1057 43.56 11.35 54.31
CA ALA A 1057 44.18 11.66 53.02
C ALA A 1057 43.15 12.00 51.92
N SER A 1058 42.04 11.24 51.82
CA SER A 1058 40.96 11.52 50.88
C SER A 1058 40.19 12.80 51.21
N VAL A 1059 40.03 13.09 52.51
CA VAL A 1059 39.38 14.31 53.00
C VAL A 1059 40.24 15.54 52.64
N LEU A 1060 41.54 15.53 52.93
CA LEU A 1060 42.42 16.65 52.60
C LEU A 1060 42.52 16.89 51.10
N MET A 1061 42.58 15.83 50.30
CA MET A 1061 42.57 15.94 48.83
C MET A 1061 41.28 16.56 48.31
N PHE A 1062 40.12 16.25 48.90
CA PHE A 1062 38.87 16.92 48.56
C PHE A 1062 38.89 18.41 48.93
N LEU A 1063 39.40 18.79 50.11
CA LEU A 1063 39.50 20.20 50.50
C LEU A 1063 40.39 20.97 49.53
N LEU A 1064 41.54 20.39 49.20
CA LEU A 1064 42.50 20.99 48.28
C LEU A 1064 41.85 21.22 46.91
N GLU A 1065 41.08 20.25 46.40
CA GLU A 1065 40.38 20.41 45.12
C GLU A 1065 39.21 21.41 45.18
N LEU A 1066 38.48 21.47 46.30
CA LEU A 1066 37.45 22.47 46.54
C LEU A 1066 38.05 23.88 46.51
N LEU A 1067 39.20 24.08 47.16
CA LEU A 1067 39.92 25.34 47.13
C LEU A 1067 40.44 25.65 45.72
N ARG A 1068 41.03 24.69 45.01
CA ARG A 1068 41.55 24.92 43.64
C ARG A 1068 40.48 25.35 42.65
N ARG A 1069 39.29 24.75 42.68
CA ARG A 1069 38.20 25.05 41.72
C ARG A 1069 37.43 26.33 42.00
N ASN A 1070 37.51 26.87 43.22
CA ASN A 1070 36.78 28.07 43.61
C ASN A 1070 37.76 29.22 43.88
N SER A 1071 37.52 30.39 43.31
CA SER A 1071 38.29 31.62 43.57
C SER A 1071 37.67 32.43 44.72
N ASP A 1072 37.44 31.80 45.87
CA ASP A 1072 36.91 32.49 47.05
C ASP A 1072 37.96 33.46 47.62
N SER A 1073 37.53 34.70 47.87
CA SER A 1073 38.36 35.75 48.49
C SER A 1073 37.86 36.18 49.87
N ASP A 1074 36.76 35.61 50.37
CA ASP A 1074 36.20 35.94 51.70
C ASP A 1074 37.09 35.32 52.82
N PRO A 1075 37.82 36.13 53.61
CA PRO A 1075 38.69 35.62 54.66
C PRO A 1075 37.92 34.84 55.73
N ALA A 1076 36.64 35.17 55.96
CA ALA A 1076 35.82 34.52 56.97
C ALA A 1076 35.43 33.10 56.59
N LEU A 1077 35.38 32.80 55.29
CA LEU A 1077 35.13 31.46 54.77
C LEU A 1077 36.40 30.62 54.77
N LEU A 1078 37.52 31.21 54.33
CA LEU A 1078 38.81 30.54 54.18
C LEU A 1078 39.44 30.17 55.55
N THR A 1079 39.26 31.02 56.57
CA THR A 1079 39.80 30.77 57.91
C THR A 1079 39.09 29.66 58.68
N LEU A 1080 37.90 29.20 58.26
CA LEU A 1080 37.16 28.12 58.92
C LEU A 1080 37.90 26.77 58.92
N VAL A 1081 38.70 26.49 57.89
CA VAL A 1081 39.45 25.23 57.77
C VAL A 1081 40.86 25.31 58.36
N LEU A 1082 41.34 26.53 58.62
CA LEU A 1082 42.70 26.79 59.07
C LEU A 1082 43.05 26.07 60.39
N PRO A 1083 42.22 26.07 61.45
CA PRO A 1083 42.53 25.34 62.69
C PRO A 1083 42.76 23.83 62.45
N SER A 1084 41.95 23.23 61.59
CA SER A 1084 42.02 21.80 61.29
C SER A 1084 43.22 21.46 60.41
N LEU A 1085 43.58 22.33 59.45
CA LEU A 1085 44.79 22.18 58.64
C LEU A 1085 46.06 22.28 59.49
N LEU A 1086 46.13 23.26 60.39
CA LEU A 1086 47.25 23.44 61.32
C LEU A 1086 47.43 22.22 62.22
N ARG A 1087 46.34 21.69 62.77
CA ARG A 1087 46.36 20.43 63.56
C ARG A 1087 46.81 19.22 62.73
N CYS A 1088 46.46 19.13 61.44
CA CYS A 1088 46.93 18.05 60.56
C CYS A 1088 48.44 18.12 60.32
N VAL A 1089 48.99 19.32 60.05
CA VAL A 1089 50.43 19.52 59.86
C VAL A 1089 51.21 19.25 61.16
N MET A 1090 50.62 19.57 62.31
CA MET A 1090 51.22 19.37 63.63
C MET A 1090 51.26 17.89 64.06
N LEU A 1091 50.14 17.17 63.93
CA LEU A 1091 49.94 15.86 64.57
C LEU A 1091 50.20 14.66 63.66
N VAL A 1092 50.20 14.82 62.32
CA VAL A 1092 50.26 13.69 61.38
C VAL A 1092 51.57 13.65 60.60
N ASN A 1093 52.31 12.54 60.75
CA ASN A 1093 53.62 12.34 60.13
C ASN A 1093 53.60 11.57 58.79
N GLU A 1094 52.41 11.23 58.28
CA GLU A 1094 52.27 10.58 56.97
C GLU A 1094 52.64 11.55 55.83
N PRO A 1095 53.57 11.20 54.91
CA PRO A 1095 54.15 12.15 53.97
C PRO A 1095 53.12 12.72 52.97
N GLN A 1096 52.18 11.89 52.52
CA GLN A 1096 51.12 12.32 51.60
C GLN A 1096 50.14 13.30 52.25
N VAL A 1097 49.74 13.02 53.50
CA VAL A 1097 48.86 13.89 54.30
C VAL A 1097 49.54 15.21 54.57
N LYS A 1098 50.80 15.18 55.02
CA LYS A 1098 51.59 16.37 55.34
C LYS A 1098 51.81 17.26 54.11
N LYS A 1099 52.07 16.67 52.93
CA LYS A 1099 52.14 17.42 51.67
C LYS A 1099 50.80 18.05 51.29
N THR A 1100 49.72 17.28 51.34
CA THR A 1100 48.39 17.77 50.94
C THR A 1100 47.87 18.86 51.88
N SER A 1101 48.14 18.74 53.19
CA SER A 1101 47.75 19.75 54.18
C SER A 1101 48.58 21.03 54.05
N THR A 1102 49.87 20.94 53.71
CA THR A 1102 50.73 22.11 53.45
C THR A 1102 50.34 22.80 52.14
N ASP A 1103 50.06 22.06 51.07
CA ASP A 1103 49.54 22.62 49.81
C ASP A 1103 48.19 23.36 50.01
N ALA A 1104 47.29 22.80 50.84
CA ALA A 1104 46.00 23.43 51.16
C ALA A 1104 46.18 24.67 52.05
N LEU A 1105 47.10 24.59 53.03
CA LEU A 1105 47.47 25.72 53.89
C LEU A 1105 48.04 26.88 53.06
N GLN A 1106 48.92 26.59 52.10
CA GLN A 1106 49.48 27.57 51.16
C GLN A 1106 48.37 28.32 50.42
N LEU A 1107 47.42 27.61 49.80
CA LEU A 1107 46.32 28.24 49.07
C LEU A 1107 45.43 29.13 49.96
N VAL A 1108 45.19 28.73 51.21
CA VAL A 1108 44.38 29.54 52.16
C VAL A 1108 45.12 30.80 52.56
N VAL A 1109 46.40 30.68 52.94
CA VAL A 1109 47.22 31.81 53.40
C VAL A 1109 47.45 32.82 52.27
N GLU A 1110 47.84 32.36 51.07
CA GLU A 1110 48.05 33.23 49.91
C GLU A 1110 46.78 34.01 49.52
N ARG A 1111 45.60 33.37 49.59
CA ARG A 1111 44.32 34.02 49.27
C ARG A 1111 43.85 34.99 50.34
N CYS A 1112 44.05 34.67 51.63
CA CYS A 1112 43.76 35.59 52.72
C CYS A 1112 44.69 36.81 52.69
N ALA A 1113 45.97 36.61 52.33
CA ALA A 1113 46.93 37.70 52.12
C ALA A 1113 46.52 38.58 50.93
N ALA A 1114 46.15 37.97 49.79
CA ALA A 1114 45.69 38.70 48.60
C ALA A 1114 44.37 39.46 48.81
N ALA A 1115 43.50 39.01 49.71
CA ALA A 1115 42.24 39.67 50.03
C ALA A 1115 42.40 40.84 51.03
N SER A 1116 43.51 40.90 51.77
CA SER A 1116 43.77 41.93 52.76
C SER A 1116 44.58 43.08 52.15
N ILE A 1117 43.91 44.19 51.82
CA ILE A 1117 44.52 45.36 51.16
C ILE A 1117 45.29 46.24 52.16
N GLU A 1118 44.91 46.22 53.44
CA GLU A 1118 45.38 47.15 54.50
C GLU A 1118 46.00 46.42 55.71
N GLY A 1119 47.02 45.60 55.48
CA GLY A 1119 47.81 44.95 56.55
C GLY A 1119 47.53 43.44 56.72
N PRO A 1120 48.11 42.79 57.75
CA PRO A 1120 47.97 41.36 57.97
C PRO A 1120 46.51 40.97 58.27
N CYS A 1121 46.06 39.82 57.78
CA CYS A 1121 44.66 39.41 57.93
C CYS A 1121 44.29 39.16 59.41
N GLU A 1122 43.52 40.07 60.02
CA GLU A 1122 43.11 40.02 61.44
C GLU A 1122 42.39 38.71 61.83
N GLN A 1123 41.57 38.16 60.93
CA GLN A 1123 40.89 36.88 61.17
C GLN A 1123 41.88 35.71 61.20
N MET A 1124 42.93 35.75 60.37
CA MET A 1124 43.99 34.74 60.37
C MET A 1124 44.84 34.86 61.64
N ILE A 1125 45.17 36.08 62.08
CA ILE A 1125 45.86 36.33 63.35
C ILE A 1125 45.05 35.76 64.52
N THR A 1126 43.74 36.01 64.55
CA THR A 1126 42.84 35.53 65.61
C THR A 1126 42.83 33.99 65.70
N VAL A 1127 42.74 33.32 64.54
CA VAL A 1127 42.75 31.85 64.48
C VAL A 1127 44.10 31.28 64.91
N LEU A 1128 45.21 31.87 64.45
CA LEU A 1128 46.56 31.41 64.82
C LEU A 1128 46.86 31.64 66.29
N ARG A 1129 46.39 32.76 66.86
CA ARG A 1129 46.46 33.04 68.31
C ARG A 1129 45.75 31.95 69.11
N SER A 1130 44.51 31.64 68.75
CA SER A 1130 43.74 30.55 69.39
C SER A 1130 44.44 29.20 69.23
N PHE A 1131 45.03 28.91 68.07
CA PHE A 1131 45.78 27.68 67.85
C PHE A 1131 47.02 27.56 68.76
N VAL A 1132 47.74 28.65 68.98
CA VAL A 1132 48.90 28.68 69.90
C VAL A 1132 48.43 28.42 71.33
N GLU A 1133 47.41 29.15 71.80
CA GLU A 1133 46.87 29.02 73.15
C GLU A 1133 46.32 27.61 73.46
N GLU A 1134 45.66 26.96 72.48
CA GLU A 1134 45.08 25.62 72.66
C GLU A 1134 46.11 24.49 72.73
N ASN A 1135 47.29 24.64 72.12
CA ASN A 1135 48.29 23.56 71.98
C ASN A 1135 49.56 23.80 72.82
N GLU A 1136 49.63 24.95 73.50
CA GLU A 1136 50.68 25.31 74.45
C GLU A 1136 50.75 24.31 75.62
N GLY A 1137 51.97 23.95 76.02
CA GLY A 1137 52.25 23.06 77.14
C GLY A 1137 52.26 21.57 76.81
N VAL A 1138 51.82 21.15 75.62
CA VAL A 1138 51.84 19.74 75.17
C VAL A 1138 52.63 19.56 73.87
N TYR A 1139 52.48 20.45 72.89
CA TYR A 1139 53.07 20.31 71.54
C TYR A 1139 53.96 21.50 71.11
N ASP A 1140 54.60 22.18 72.06
CA ASP A 1140 55.33 23.44 71.87
C ASP A 1140 56.31 23.45 70.66
N ARG A 1141 57.14 22.41 70.51
CA ARG A 1141 58.08 22.32 69.36
C ARG A 1141 57.38 22.19 68.02
N GLN A 1142 56.25 21.50 67.98
CA GLN A 1142 55.50 21.27 66.75
C GLN A 1142 54.70 22.51 66.35
N VAL A 1143 54.20 23.28 67.33
CA VAL A 1143 53.56 24.59 67.09
C VAL A 1143 54.54 25.54 66.39
N TYR A 1144 55.78 25.66 66.87
CA TYR A 1144 56.79 26.49 66.19
C TYR A 1144 57.11 26.00 64.78
N SER A 1145 57.23 24.68 64.55
CA SER A 1145 57.46 24.11 63.21
C SER A 1145 56.31 24.38 62.23
N VAL A 1146 55.06 24.38 62.70
CA VAL A 1146 53.89 24.76 61.89
C VAL A 1146 53.93 26.26 61.57
N LEU A 1147 54.25 27.10 62.55
CA LEU A 1147 54.38 28.54 62.36
C LEU A 1147 55.56 28.91 61.45
N GLU A 1148 56.64 28.13 61.41
CA GLU A 1148 57.73 28.29 60.43
C GLU A 1148 57.19 28.13 59.01
N THR A 1149 56.30 27.16 58.79
CA THR A 1149 55.65 26.95 57.49
C THR A 1149 54.75 28.13 57.12
N VAL A 1150 54.00 28.70 58.07
CA VAL A 1150 53.15 29.87 57.84
C VAL A 1150 54.00 31.14 57.62
N ALA A 1151 55.11 31.29 58.34
CA ALA A 1151 56.02 32.44 58.21
C ALA A 1151 56.67 32.53 56.82
N LEU A 1152 56.93 31.39 56.18
CA LEU A 1152 57.42 31.34 54.80
C LEU A 1152 56.36 31.77 53.77
N LEU A 1153 55.08 31.66 54.11
CA LEU A 1153 53.96 31.99 53.22
C LEU A 1153 53.49 33.44 53.42
N ASP A 1154 53.33 33.88 54.66
CA ASP A 1154 52.98 35.25 55.05
C ASP A 1154 53.68 35.62 56.37
N PRO A 1155 54.86 36.28 56.30
CA PRO A 1155 55.61 36.63 57.50
C PRO A 1155 54.90 37.68 58.37
N SER A 1156 54.07 38.54 57.76
CA SER A 1156 53.43 39.68 58.46
C SER A 1156 52.44 39.22 59.55
N VAL A 1157 51.76 38.11 59.30
CA VAL A 1157 50.78 37.53 60.23
C VAL A 1157 51.45 36.84 61.40
N VAL A 1158 52.63 36.24 61.19
CA VAL A 1158 53.42 35.63 62.27
C VAL A 1158 54.14 36.69 63.11
N GLN A 1159 54.58 37.79 62.50
CA GLN A 1159 55.14 38.95 63.22
C GLN A 1159 54.15 39.52 64.24
N ALA A 1160 52.86 39.62 63.87
CA ALA A 1160 51.80 40.07 64.76
C ALA A 1160 51.56 39.14 65.97
N LEU A 1161 52.04 37.89 65.93
CA LEU A 1161 51.91 36.90 67.00
C LEU A 1161 53.13 36.83 67.93
N ILE A 1162 54.24 37.52 67.61
CA ILE A 1162 55.48 37.49 68.41
C ILE A 1162 55.21 37.77 69.90
N PRO A 1163 54.47 38.83 70.30
CA PRO A 1163 54.21 39.12 71.72
C PRO A 1163 53.52 37.95 72.45
N ASN A 1164 52.60 37.27 71.76
CA ASN A 1164 51.85 36.15 72.31
C ASN A 1164 52.72 34.90 72.44
N LEU A 1165 53.58 34.64 71.45
CA LEU A 1165 54.49 33.50 71.44
C LEU A 1165 55.60 33.63 72.51
N SER A 1166 56.16 34.83 72.69
CA SER A 1166 57.14 35.09 73.75
C SER A 1166 56.53 34.95 75.15
N LEU A 1167 55.30 35.46 75.34
CA LEU A 1167 54.57 35.31 76.59
C LEU A 1167 54.25 33.82 76.88
N SER A 1168 53.80 33.08 75.87
CA SER A 1168 53.53 31.64 75.91
C SER A 1168 54.79 30.83 76.28
N LEU A 1169 55.93 31.13 75.66
CA LEU A 1169 57.21 30.50 76.00
C LEU A 1169 57.62 30.75 77.47
N ARG A 1170 57.57 32.01 77.92
CA ARG A 1170 57.89 32.35 79.32
C ARG A 1170 56.94 31.67 80.31
N ASN A 1171 55.65 31.60 79.97
CA ASN A 1171 54.63 30.93 80.79
C ASN A 1171 54.84 29.41 80.87
N THR A 1172 55.20 28.74 79.77
CA THR A 1172 55.50 27.30 79.77
C THR A 1172 56.77 26.97 80.55
N GLU A 1173 57.82 27.80 80.43
CA GLU A 1173 59.04 27.68 81.25
C GLU A 1173 58.74 27.86 82.74
N HIS A 1174 57.90 28.84 83.09
CA HIS A 1174 57.47 29.09 84.47
C HIS A 1174 56.63 27.94 85.05
N LYS A 1175 55.61 27.47 84.31
CA LYS A 1175 54.71 26.40 84.75
C LYS A 1175 55.40 25.04 84.92
N ARG A 1176 56.44 24.74 84.13
CA ARG A 1176 57.16 23.46 84.20
C ARG A 1176 58.24 23.42 85.30
N GLY A 1177 58.65 24.57 85.85
CA GLY A 1177 59.56 24.65 87.00
C GLY A 1177 60.99 24.11 86.77
N LEU A 1178 61.36 23.75 85.53
CA LEU A 1178 62.62 23.07 85.18
C LEU A 1178 63.72 24.01 84.62
N GLY A 1179 63.53 25.34 84.69
CA GLY A 1179 64.47 26.32 84.11
C GLY A 1179 64.33 26.49 82.59
N LYS A 1180 65.29 27.20 81.97
CA LYS A 1180 65.26 27.56 80.52
C LYS A 1180 65.29 26.31 79.65
N ASN A 1181 64.29 26.12 78.79
CA ASN A 1181 64.24 24.95 77.89
C ASN A 1181 65.00 25.26 76.60
N ILE A 1182 66.29 24.92 76.57
CA ILE A 1182 67.22 25.21 75.45
C ILE A 1182 66.67 24.69 74.11
N ALA A 1183 65.99 23.56 74.11
CA ALA A 1183 65.46 22.96 72.90
C ALA A 1183 64.15 23.62 72.40
N LEU A 1184 63.38 24.26 73.29
CA LEU A 1184 62.24 25.11 72.90
C LEU A 1184 62.70 26.49 72.45
N ARG A 1185 63.62 27.11 73.20
CA ARG A 1185 64.22 28.40 72.82
C ARG A 1185 64.94 28.30 71.46
N SER A 1186 65.63 27.20 71.17
CA SER A 1186 66.25 27.00 69.85
C SER A 1186 65.25 26.80 68.72
N ALA A 1187 64.13 26.10 68.96
CA ALA A 1187 63.04 26.01 67.97
C ALA A 1187 62.36 27.36 67.73
N TYR A 1188 62.15 28.14 68.78
CA TYR A 1188 61.57 29.49 68.65
C TYR A 1188 62.52 30.47 67.97
N ARG A 1189 63.83 30.41 68.26
CA ARG A 1189 64.86 31.20 67.54
C ARG A 1189 64.87 30.90 66.05
N LYS A 1190 64.72 29.63 65.65
CA LYS A 1190 64.63 29.25 64.23
C LYS A 1190 63.45 29.92 63.53
N LEU A 1191 62.28 29.95 64.18
CA LEU A 1191 61.11 30.69 63.70
C LEU A 1191 61.39 32.19 63.58
N LEU A 1192 61.95 32.82 64.64
CA LEU A 1192 62.22 34.26 64.65
C LEU A 1192 63.22 34.68 63.56
N CYS A 1193 64.22 33.84 63.23
CA CYS A 1193 65.15 34.11 62.13
C CYS A 1193 64.45 34.28 60.77
N LEU A 1194 63.27 33.69 60.57
CA LEU A 1194 62.50 33.82 59.32
C LEU A 1194 61.72 35.13 59.21
N LEU A 1195 61.61 35.91 60.30
CA LEU A 1195 60.73 37.08 60.41
C LEU A 1195 61.46 38.42 60.25
N GLY A 1196 62.73 38.42 59.80
CA GLY A 1196 63.50 39.64 59.54
C GLY A 1196 63.78 40.47 60.81
N GLU A 1197 63.71 41.81 60.70
CA GLU A 1197 64.10 42.75 61.76
C GLU A 1197 63.30 42.58 63.07
N SER A 1198 61.98 42.36 62.98
CA SER A 1198 61.14 42.14 64.16
C SER A 1198 61.48 40.84 64.90
N GLY A 1199 61.90 39.80 64.15
CA GLY A 1199 62.35 38.55 64.74
C GLY A 1199 63.71 38.69 65.42
N GLN A 1200 64.64 39.41 64.79
CA GLN A 1200 65.96 39.68 65.37
C GLN A 1200 65.89 40.49 66.67
N ALA A 1201 65.00 41.48 66.72
CA ALA A 1201 64.75 42.27 67.93
C ALA A 1201 64.28 41.38 69.10
N GLU A 1202 63.39 40.42 68.84
CA GLU A 1202 62.92 39.49 69.86
C GLU A 1202 63.99 38.45 70.27
N ILE A 1203 64.85 37.99 69.34
CA ILE A 1203 65.98 37.10 69.67
C ILE A 1203 66.92 37.79 70.68
N THR A 1204 67.22 39.07 70.47
CA THR A 1204 68.06 39.86 71.39
C THR A 1204 67.38 40.03 72.75
N SER A 1205 66.06 40.23 72.78
CA SER A 1205 65.25 40.25 74.02
C SER A 1205 65.32 38.91 74.77
N LEU A 1206 65.18 37.78 74.08
CA LEU A 1206 65.25 36.42 74.66
C LEU A 1206 66.66 35.98 75.10
N GLU A 1207 67.70 36.62 74.59
CA GLU A 1207 69.10 36.44 75.00
C GLU A 1207 69.45 37.26 76.24
N ALA A 1208 68.81 38.43 76.39
CA ALA A 1208 68.91 39.25 77.59
C ALA A 1208 68.16 38.62 78.79
N ASP A 1209 67.08 37.87 78.54
CA ASP A 1209 66.33 37.05 79.51
C ASP A 1209 67.04 35.74 79.89
#